data_AF-A0A6P9DGE4-F1
#
_entry.id   AF-A0A6P9DGE4-F1
#
_cell.length_a   1.000
_cell.length_b   1.000
_cell.length_c   1.000
_cell.angle_alpha   90.00
_cell.angle_beta   90.00
_cell.angle_gamma   90.00
#
_symmetry.space_group_name_H-M   'P 1'
#
loop_
_entity.id
_entity.type
_entity.pdbx_description
1 polymer ?
#
loop_
_entity_poly.entity_id
_entity_poly.type
_entity_poly.pdbx_seq_one_letter_code
_entity_poly.pdbx_strand_id
1 'polypeptide(L)'
;MKLSVISHLLAYYLFQVSAVTREYYIGINEIDWNYAPGTKNILTGKPFSEDEKASVFLKQSPDRIGSTYKKAVYVQYTDNSYSHVVEKPPWLGFLGPIIKAEVGDFFVIHLKNFAKRAYTIHPHGVSYTKEHEGALYPDNTNHSQKKDDAVHPGEQYVYKWDVTEDHGPAEGDNNCLTRIYHSHIDAPKDVASGLIGPLITCRKGTLQNGKDKDVDREFVLLFSVMDENFSWYLDENINKYCSEPDTVDKENDDFQESNKMHSINGYMYGYLPDVTMCAEEKVKWYLFGIGNEADIHSVFFHGQILTERKHRINTISLFPATFVDALMVPKNDGEWLLSCQVNDHIEGGMQAIFKVKNCEHPPPSDMNQHHTTLITTRFYYIAAEEEEWNYGPSGINEFTREPLDIDEDSKTFFEKGKNRIGGTYKKARFFQYTSDRFTGRSFRSHIEKHLGLLGPVIRAEVGDHIQVVFFNNASHPFSIQPHGLSYTKSNEGSFYHTLSGGTPSPGSHVKPGEKFIYEWEVPETVGPTADDPDCLTMLYYSASDPIRDTNSGLVGPLLICRKGIMPASWKPDNVDKEFFLLATVFDENQSWYLDDNINKFIEEPENVDKEDEDFQESNKMHSINGYMYGNQKGLEMCLGEIVSWHLISMGTEVDIHGIYFSGNTFVSQGTRKDTANIFPHTSATAAMKPDSQGLFEVACLTTDHYTGGMRQMYEVKRCGSSAKDEQYTHQKTFYIAAIEIEWDYSPNRTWEQERHQFHDESPGNPFLNKEDKFIGSKYKKAVYREYTDKTFKIPKERNEEEEHLGVQGPMLFANVGDRIRIVFKNMASRRYSIHAQGVKTEYPLVTETNLDATEEYIWKIPARSGPEERDSTCIPWAYYSTVDRVKDLNSGLIGTLVVCRKEVFPLIPHPKLLQFALLFLVFDENESWYLDENIKLYSTNPGDVNKEDEDFIESNKMHAINGKVFGNLHGLTMHVGDKVNWYLLGMGNEVDMHTAHFHGHSFIYKYNRTFRGDVYDLFPGTFQTVEMWPKYPGTWLLHCHVTDHIHAGMETTYTVLPN
;
A
#
# COMPACT_ATOMS: atom_id res chain seq x y z
N MET A 1 60.63 27.51 -5.58
CA MET A 1 59.19 27.24 -5.35
C MET A 1 58.54 26.74 -6.64
N LYS A 2 58.57 25.43 -6.95
CA LYS A 2 57.73 24.82 -8.02
C LYS A 2 57.76 23.28 -8.11
N LEU A 3 58.36 22.55 -7.16
CA LEU A 3 58.22 21.09 -7.05
C LEU A 3 57.45 20.61 -5.82
N SER A 4 57.48 21.35 -4.70
CA SER A 4 56.74 20.97 -3.47
C SER A 4 55.22 21.12 -3.62
N VAL A 5 54.74 22.10 -4.39
CA VAL A 5 53.29 22.29 -4.64
C VAL A 5 52.73 21.22 -5.59
N ILE A 6 53.55 20.74 -6.54
CA ILE A 6 53.16 19.65 -7.45
C ILE A 6 53.15 18.31 -6.72
N SER A 7 54.08 18.06 -5.79
CA SER A 7 54.07 16.87 -4.94
C SER A 7 52.88 16.85 -3.96
N HIS A 8 52.42 18.00 -3.45
CA HIS A 8 51.21 18.07 -2.65
C HIS A 8 49.93 17.96 -3.49
N LEU A 9 49.90 18.46 -4.72
CA LEU A 9 48.78 18.26 -5.65
C LEU A 9 48.69 16.81 -6.16
N LEU A 10 49.82 16.13 -6.40
CA LEU A 10 49.84 14.70 -6.75
C LEU A 10 49.51 13.81 -5.55
N ALA A 11 49.90 14.17 -4.33
CA ALA A 11 49.46 13.48 -3.12
C ALA A 11 47.96 13.68 -2.86
N TYR A 12 47.40 14.85 -3.21
CA TYR A 12 45.95 15.09 -3.13
C TYR A 12 45.15 14.33 -4.20
N TYR A 13 45.75 14.06 -5.37
CA TYR A 13 45.16 13.20 -6.42
C TYR A 13 45.37 11.69 -6.18
N LEU A 14 46.30 11.29 -5.32
CA LEU A 14 46.56 9.88 -4.97
C LEU A 14 45.65 9.35 -3.83
N PHE A 15 44.79 10.20 -3.25
CA PHE A 15 43.65 9.78 -2.43
C PHE A 15 42.35 9.70 -3.25
N GLN A 16 42.43 9.30 -4.52
CA GLN A 16 41.25 8.72 -5.16
C GLN A 16 41.00 7.36 -4.49
N VAL A 17 39.98 7.34 -3.62
CA VAL A 17 39.42 6.11 -3.04
C VAL A 17 39.10 5.17 -4.20
N SER A 18 39.94 4.13 -4.34
CA SER A 18 39.76 3.03 -5.28
C SER A 18 38.39 2.41 -5.07
N ALA A 19 37.74 1.97 -6.16
CA ALA A 19 36.58 1.09 -6.06
C ALA A 19 36.93 -0.12 -5.19
N VAL A 20 36.04 -0.50 -4.27
CA VAL A 20 36.24 -1.63 -3.36
C VAL A 20 35.47 -2.84 -3.88
N THR A 21 36.14 -3.98 -4.02
CA THR A 21 35.50 -5.27 -4.25
C THR A 21 35.08 -5.86 -2.91
N ARG A 22 33.79 -6.17 -2.76
CA ARG A 22 33.19 -6.75 -1.57
C ARG A 22 32.80 -8.20 -1.84
N GLU A 23 33.59 -9.11 -1.28
CA GLU A 23 33.36 -10.55 -1.42
C GLU A 23 32.47 -11.09 -0.30
N TYR A 24 31.45 -11.87 -0.68
CA TYR A 24 30.59 -12.60 0.26
C TYR A 24 30.52 -14.07 -0.15
N TYR A 25 30.66 -14.98 0.82
CA TYR A 25 30.49 -16.41 0.63
C TYR A 25 29.18 -16.82 1.26
N ILE A 26 28.19 -17.20 0.44
CA ILE A 26 26.83 -17.50 0.89
C ILE A 26 26.50 -18.94 0.52
N GLY A 27 26.01 -19.70 1.49
CA GLY A 27 25.46 -21.03 1.27
C GLY A 27 23.94 -21.04 1.42
N ILE A 28 23.26 -21.90 0.65
CA ILE A 28 21.85 -22.19 0.84
C ILE A 28 21.73 -23.47 1.65
N ASN A 29 21.14 -23.38 2.85
CA ASN A 29 21.05 -24.48 3.80
C ASN A 29 19.58 -24.75 4.18
N GLU A 30 19.20 -26.02 4.31
CA GLU A 30 17.91 -26.42 4.87
C GLU A 30 17.98 -26.45 6.41
N ILE A 31 17.02 -25.83 7.11
CA ILE A 31 16.91 -25.78 8.57
C ILE A 31 15.48 -26.04 9.03
N ASP A 32 15.31 -26.43 10.30
CA ASP A 32 14.01 -26.35 10.97
C ASP A 32 13.90 -24.99 11.67
N TRP A 33 12.93 -24.18 11.26
CA TRP A 33 12.65 -22.86 11.80
C TRP A 33 11.42 -22.90 12.70
N ASN A 34 11.52 -22.32 13.90
CA ASN A 34 10.40 -22.22 14.84
C ASN A 34 9.97 -20.75 14.97
N TYR A 35 8.75 -20.45 14.54
CA TYR A 35 8.17 -19.10 14.53
C TYR A 35 7.86 -18.54 15.93
N ALA A 36 7.69 -19.40 16.92
CA ALA A 36 7.36 -19.03 18.29
C ALA A 36 8.03 -20.00 19.30
N PRO A 37 9.33 -19.85 19.57
CA PRO A 37 10.13 -20.85 20.30
C PRO A 37 9.79 -21.09 21.78
N GLY A 38 8.76 -20.44 22.34
CA GLY A 38 8.29 -20.68 23.70
C GLY A 38 6.98 -21.46 23.76
N THR A 39 6.16 -21.21 24.78
CA THR A 39 4.92 -21.98 25.04
C THR A 39 3.70 -21.11 25.31
N LYS A 40 3.84 -19.79 25.20
CA LYS A 40 2.79 -18.83 25.54
C LYS A 40 2.91 -17.57 24.68
N ASN A 41 1.80 -16.93 24.39
CA ASN A 41 1.81 -15.62 23.77
C ASN A 41 2.39 -14.61 24.78
N ILE A 42 3.48 -13.94 24.42
CA ILE A 42 4.18 -13.02 25.34
C ILE A 42 3.29 -11.83 25.68
N LEU A 43 2.45 -11.41 24.74
CA LEU A 43 1.67 -10.17 24.80
C LEU A 43 0.39 -10.33 25.61
N THR A 44 -0.27 -11.49 25.53
CA THR A 44 -1.45 -11.82 26.34
C THR A 44 -1.10 -12.56 27.63
N GLY A 45 0.10 -13.14 27.71
CA GLY A 45 0.54 -13.97 28.83
C GLY A 45 -0.10 -15.37 28.89
N LYS A 46 -1.00 -15.69 27.96
CA LYS A 46 -1.74 -16.96 27.91
C LYS A 46 -0.91 -18.08 27.24
N PRO A 47 -0.96 -19.32 27.74
CA PRO A 47 -0.42 -20.47 27.00
C PRO A 47 -1.03 -20.58 25.61
N PHE A 48 -0.27 -21.04 24.60
CA PHE A 48 -0.80 -21.18 23.23
C PHE A 48 -2.04 -22.09 23.14
N SER A 49 -2.16 -23.06 24.05
CA SER A 49 -3.33 -23.96 24.12
C SER A 49 -4.61 -23.31 24.66
N GLU A 50 -4.49 -22.16 25.35
CA GLU A 50 -5.60 -21.42 25.96
C GLU A 50 -5.87 -20.07 25.26
N ASP A 51 -5.02 -19.71 24.30
CA ASP A 51 -5.15 -18.52 23.47
C ASP A 51 -5.77 -18.95 22.13
N GLU A 52 -7.07 -18.69 21.96
CA GLU A 52 -7.87 -19.16 20.82
C GLU A 52 -7.20 -18.79 19.48
N LYS A 53 -6.73 -17.54 19.35
CA LYS A 53 -6.07 -17.04 18.14
C LYS A 53 -4.70 -17.68 17.93
N ALA A 54 -3.84 -17.71 18.95
CA ALA A 54 -2.51 -18.32 18.81
C ALA A 54 -2.58 -19.84 18.56
N SER A 55 -3.64 -20.50 19.02
CA SER A 55 -3.83 -21.94 18.85
C SER A 55 -4.09 -22.34 17.40
N VAL A 56 -4.63 -21.44 16.56
CA VAL A 56 -4.83 -21.67 15.12
C VAL A 56 -3.49 -21.94 14.43
N PHE A 57 -2.49 -21.10 14.71
CA PHE A 57 -1.20 -21.13 13.99
C PHE A 57 -0.12 -21.99 14.66
N LEU A 58 -0.11 -22.08 16.00
CA LEU A 58 1.05 -22.64 16.72
C LEU A 58 0.83 -24.04 17.28
N LYS A 59 -0.43 -24.50 17.34
CA LYS A 59 -0.77 -25.79 17.93
C LYS A 59 -0.60 -26.91 16.92
N GLN A 60 0.22 -27.89 17.27
CA GLN A 60 0.36 -29.13 16.51
C GLN A 60 -0.81 -30.09 16.81
N SER A 61 -1.35 -30.74 15.78
CA SER A 61 -2.46 -31.72 15.87
C SER A 61 -2.28 -32.87 14.85
N PRO A 62 -3.23 -33.83 14.73
CA PRO A 62 -3.21 -34.83 13.65
C PRO A 62 -3.11 -34.22 12.25
N ASP A 63 -3.74 -33.07 12.07
CA ASP A 63 -3.99 -32.38 10.81
C ASP A 63 -3.39 -30.96 10.75
N ARG A 64 -2.50 -30.58 11.70
CA ARG A 64 -1.84 -29.27 11.74
C ARG A 64 -0.36 -29.40 12.07
N ILE A 65 0.48 -28.65 11.35
CA ILE A 65 1.95 -28.68 11.47
C ILE A 65 2.41 -28.04 12.79
N GLY A 66 1.80 -26.91 13.18
CA GLY A 66 2.15 -26.16 14.38
C GLY A 66 3.23 -25.11 14.13
N SER A 67 4.12 -24.87 15.10
CA SER A 67 5.03 -23.71 15.09
C SER A 67 6.37 -23.89 14.35
N THR A 68 6.71 -25.11 13.91
CA THR A 68 8.03 -25.42 13.36
C THR A 68 7.94 -25.98 11.94
N TYR A 69 8.66 -25.34 11.01
CA TYR A 69 8.67 -25.69 9.60
C TYR A 69 10.10 -25.85 9.09
N LYS A 70 10.30 -26.78 8.16
CA LYS A 70 11.51 -26.90 7.39
C LYS A 70 11.57 -25.79 6.33
N LYS A 71 12.70 -25.09 6.27
CA LYS A 71 12.95 -23.93 5.40
C LYS A 71 14.33 -24.01 4.74
N ALA A 72 14.50 -23.34 3.60
CA ALA A 72 15.80 -23.05 3.01
C ALA A 72 16.20 -21.61 3.32
N VAL A 73 17.41 -21.40 3.84
CA VAL A 73 17.90 -20.07 4.25
C VAL A 73 19.29 -19.78 3.71
N TYR A 74 19.58 -18.50 3.50
CA TYR A 74 20.94 -18.04 3.19
C TYR A 74 21.80 -17.94 4.45
N VAL A 75 22.98 -18.55 4.40
CA VAL A 75 23.96 -18.59 5.48
C VAL A 75 25.28 -18.01 4.99
N GLN A 76 25.86 -17.05 5.71
CA GLN A 76 27.16 -16.50 5.36
C GLN A 76 28.30 -17.35 5.92
N TYR A 77 29.37 -17.48 5.15
CA TYR A 77 30.63 -18.13 5.53
C TYR A 77 31.80 -17.15 5.41
N THR A 78 32.90 -17.46 6.11
CA THR A 78 34.09 -16.60 6.11
C THR A 78 34.86 -16.61 4.78
N ASP A 79 34.80 -17.72 4.05
CA ASP A 79 35.59 -17.95 2.83
C ASP A 79 35.02 -19.11 1.99
N ASN A 80 35.71 -19.46 0.90
CA ASN A 80 35.32 -20.49 -0.08
C ASN A 80 35.37 -21.94 0.42
N SER A 81 35.83 -22.19 1.65
CA SER A 81 35.79 -23.53 2.24
C SER A 81 34.39 -23.89 2.74
N TYR A 82 33.55 -22.88 3.01
CA TYR A 82 32.22 -23.03 3.60
C TYR A 82 32.22 -23.82 4.92
N SER A 83 33.30 -23.75 5.72
CA SER A 83 33.41 -24.48 7.00
C SER A 83 33.06 -23.65 8.23
N HIS A 84 33.19 -22.33 8.16
CA HIS A 84 32.96 -21.42 9.29
C HIS A 84 31.86 -20.41 8.96
N VAL A 85 30.74 -20.51 9.68
CA VAL A 85 29.58 -19.63 9.55
C VAL A 85 29.87 -18.29 10.22
N VAL A 86 29.48 -17.18 9.56
CA VAL A 86 29.46 -15.85 10.17
C VAL A 86 28.17 -15.71 10.96
N GLU A 87 28.30 -15.39 12.26
CA GLU A 87 27.16 -15.27 13.16
C GLU A 87 26.28 -14.07 12.77
N LYS A 88 24.98 -14.33 12.59
CA LYS A 88 23.96 -13.30 12.35
C LYS A 88 23.51 -12.69 13.68
N PRO A 89 23.15 -11.40 13.73
CA PRO A 89 22.43 -10.84 14.87
C PRO A 89 21.13 -11.63 15.13
N PRO A 90 20.76 -11.93 16.39
CA PRO A 90 19.57 -12.74 16.69
C PRO A 90 18.27 -12.14 16.16
N TRP A 91 18.13 -10.80 16.19
CA TRP A 91 16.97 -10.10 15.64
C TRP A 91 16.78 -10.29 14.14
N LEU A 92 17.80 -10.73 13.38
CA LEU A 92 17.70 -10.94 11.93
C LEU A 92 16.90 -12.19 11.56
N GLY A 93 16.68 -13.09 12.52
CA GLY A 93 15.89 -14.30 12.33
C GLY A 93 16.39 -15.20 11.20
N PHE A 94 15.46 -15.72 10.39
CA PHE A 94 15.82 -16.61 9.28
C PHE A 94 16.43 -15.86 8.09
N LEU A 95 16.29 -14.53 8.00
CA LEU A 95 16.78 -13.74 6.86
C LEU A 95 18.25 -14.02 6.53
N GLY A 96 18.59 -13.91 5.25
CA GLY A 96 19.96 -13.98 4.77
C GLY A 96 20.87 -12.91 5.40
N PRO A 97 22.19 -13.07 5.27
CA PRO A 97 23.15 -12.08 5.75
C PRO A 97 22.93 -10.70 5.12
N ILE A 98 23.22 -9.65 5.90
CA ILE A 98 23.17 -8.27 5.40
C ILE A 98 24.38 -8.00 4.52
N ILE A 99 24.15 -7.77 3.23
CA ILE A 99 25.20 -7.35 2.30
C ILE A 99 25.11 -5.83 2.09
N LYS A 100 26.26 -5.14 2.10
CA LYS A 100 26.30 -3.67 1.98
C LYS A 100 27.40 -3.21 1.06
N ALA A 101 27.12 -2.18 0.26
CA ALA A 101 28.09 -1.55 -0.61
C ALA A 101 27.81 -0.05 -0.81
N GLU A 102 28.86 0.69 -1.16
CA GLU A 102 28.73 2.09 -1.56
C GLU A 102 28.66 2.22 -3.08
N VAL A 103 28.14 3.35 -3.56
CA VAL A 103 28.25 3.73 -4.97
C VAL A 103 29.71 3.73 -5.43
N GLY A 104 29.99 2.93 -6.46
CA GLY A 104 31.31 2.68 -7.03
C GLY A 104 31.97 1.39 -6.55
N ASP A 105 31.37 0.66 -5.61
CA ASP A 105 31.83 -0.67 -5.18
C ASP A 105 31.27 -1.78 -6.08
N PHE A 106 31.87 -2.97 -5.93
CA PHE A 106 31.51 -4.19 -6.66
C PHE A 106 31.20 -5.31 -5.67
N PHE A 107 30.03 -5.94 -5.77
CA PHE A 107 29.73 -7.19 -5.07
C PHE A 107 30.26 -8.37 -5.88
N VAL A 108 30.91 -9.30 -5.18
CA VAL A 108 31.24 -10.63 -5.70
C VAL A 108 30.66 -11.67 -4.73
N ILE A 109 29.58 -12.31 -5.13
CA ILE A 109 28.85 -13.27 -4.28
C ILE A 109 29.18 -14.69 -4.73
N HIS A 110 29.86 -15.44 -3.87
CA HIS A 110 30.14 -16.85 -4.07
C HIS A 110 29.01 -17.69 -3.46
N LEU A 111 27.99 -17.98 -4.26
CA LEU A 111 26.85 -18.79 -3.85
C LEU A 111 27.17 -20.28 -3.98
N LYS A 112 26.91 -21.06 -2.94
CA LYS A 112 26.93 -22.54 -3.00
C LYS A 112 25.63 -23.12 -2.50
N ASN A 113 25.04 -24.02 -3.26
CA ASN A 113 23.77 -24.62 -2.90
C ASN A 113 23.98 -25.94 -2.14
N PHE A 114 23.62 -25.99 -0.86
CA PHE A 114 23.65 -27.22 -0.04
C PHE A 114 22.26 -27.84 0.15
N ALA A 115 21.19 -27.22 -0.36
CA ALA A 115 19.85 -27.77 -0.33
C ALA A 115 19.68 -28.89 -1.38
N LYS A 116 18.54 -29.58 -1.32
CA LYS A 116 18.20 -30.71 -2.20
C LYS A 116 17.60 -30.28 -3.54
N ARG A 117 17.32 -28.99 -3.71
CA ARG A 117 16.66 -28.38 -4.87
C ARG A 117 17.54 -27.29 -5.47
N ALA A 118 17.37 -27.00 -6.77
CA ALA A 118 18.02 -25.86 -7.41
C ALA A 118 17.44 -24.53 -6.88
N TYR A 119 18.30 -23.54 -6.70
CA TYR A 119 17.95 -22.19 -6.23
C TYR A 119 18.92 -21.18 -6.87
N THR A 120 18.67 -19.88 -6.66
CA THR A 120 19.53 -18.80 -7.18
C THR A 120 19.77 -17.72 -6.12
N ILE A 121 20.32 -16.58 -6.53
CA ILE A 121 20.30 -15.32 -5.79
C ILE A 121 20.14 -14.15 -6.78
N HIS A 122 19.03 -13.44 -6.70
CA HIS A 122 18.65 -12.30 -7.51
C HIS A 122 18.68 -11.02 -6.68
N PRO A 123 19.38 -9.95 -7.10
CA PRO A 123 19.47 -8.73 -6.31
C PRO A 123 18.55 -7.61 -6.81
N HIS A 124 18.08 -6.79 -5.88
CA HIS A 124 17.45 -5.50 -6.15
C HIS A 124 18.45 -4.35 -6.01
N GLY A 125 18.23 -3.27 -6.76
CA GLY A 125 18.94 -2.00 -6.61
C GLY A 125 20.45 -2.05 -6.88
N VAL A 126 20.88 -2.90 -7.80
CA VAL A 126 22.27 -2.98 -8.30
C VAL A 126 22.27 -3.30 -9.79
N SER A 127 23.37 -3.01 -10.47
CA SER A 127 23.55 -3.35 -11.88
C SER A 127 24.13 -4.75 -12.05
N TYR A 128 23.67 -5.47 -13.06
CA TYR A 128 24.18 -6.78 -13.45
C TYR A 128 24.02 -7.01 -14.96
N THR A 129 24.83 -7.91 -15.51
CA THR A 129 24.61 -8.48 -16.84
C THR A 129 23.67 -9.69 -16.73
N LYS A 130 23.13 -10.15 -17.86
CA LYS A 130 22.22 -11.30 -17.91
C LYS A 130 22.80 -12.58 -17.29
N GLU A 131 24.11 -12.80 -17.37
CA GLU A 131 24.76 -13.95 -16.72
C GLU A 131 25.03 -13.80 -15.20
N HIS A 132 24.55 -12.72 -14.57
CA HIS A 132 24.68 -12.46 -13.14
C HIS A 132 23.35 -11.98 -12.51
N GLU A 133 22.23 -12.24 -13.17
CA GLU A 133 20.90 -11.81 -12.73
C GLU A 133 20.30 -12.78 -11.73
N GLY A 134 20.48 -14.09 -11.94
CA GLY A 134 19.98 -15.13 -11.05
C GLY A 134 18.47 -15.32 -11.09
N ALA A 135 17.82 -15.09 -12.23
CA ALA A 135 16.37 -15.23 -12.39
C ALA A 135 16.02 -15.97 -13.67
N LEU A 136 15.26 -17.07 -13.55
CA LEU A 136 14.91 -17.90 -14.68
C LEU A 136 13.63 -17.41 -15.38
N TYR A 137 13.72 -16.93 -16.61
CA TYR A 137 12.55 -16.66 -17.46
C TYR A 137 12.94 -16.69 -18.95
N PRO A 138 11.95 -16.69 -19.88
CA PRO A 138 12.21 -16.61 -21.32
C PRO A 138 12.73 -15.22 -21.71
N ASP A 139 14.05 -15.10 -21.80
CA ASP A 139 14.80 -13.85 -21.95
C ASP A 139 15.72 -13.82 -23.18
N ASN A 140 15.56 -14.81 -24.07
CA ASN A 140 16.37 -14.99 -25.28
C ASN A 140 17.89 -15.11 -25.04
N THR A 141 18.33 -15.46 -23.82
CA THR A 141 19.74 -15.71 -23.53
C THR A 141 20.17 -17.12 -23.96
N ASN A 142 21.48 -17.31 -24.18
CA ASN A 142 22.03 -18.61 -24.52
C ASN A 142 22.40 -19.41 -23.25
N HIS A 143 22.62 -20.72 -23.39
CA HIS A 143 22.96 -21.62 -22.28
C HIS A 143 24.16 -21.15 -21.41
N SER A 144 25.14 -20.43 -21.97
CA SER A 144 26.27 -19.94 -21.15
C SER A 144 25.88 -18.81 -20.20
N GLN A 145 24.83 -18.06 -20.54
CA GLN A 145 24.25 -16.95 -19.77
C GLN A 145 23.07 -17.37 -18.88
N LYS A 146 22.74 -18.68 -18.81
CA LYS A 146 21.68 -19.22 -17.95
C LYS A 146 22.22 -20.03 -16.76
N LYS A 147 23.52 -19.96 -16.49
CA LYS A 147 24.15 -20.73 -15.40
C LYS A 147 23.86 -20.11 -14.03
N ASP A 148 23.55 -18.84 -14.00
CA ASP A 148 23.10 -18.09 -12.83
C ASP A 148 21.62 -18.33 -12.51
N ASP A 149 20.80 -18.61 -13.53
CA ASP A 149 19.35 -18.84 -13.45
C ASP A 149 18.95 -20.10 -12.66
N ALA A 150 19.88 -21.05 -12.45
CA ALA A 150 19.66 -22.22 -11.63
C ALA A 150 20.98 -22.80 -11.10
N VAL A 151 21.22 -22.69 -9.79
CA VAL A 151 22.36 -23.35 -9.13
C VAL A 151 21.89 -24.66 -8.52
N HIS A 152 22.27 -25.79 -9.11
CA HIS A 152 21.81 -27.10 -8.67
C HIS A 152 22.43 -27.55 -7.33
N PRO A 153 21.84 -28.56 -6.65
CA PRO A 153 22.40 -29.12 -5.42
C PRO A 153 23.88 -29.49 -5.53
N GLY A 154 24.70 -28.95 -4.63
CA GLY A 154 26.15 -29.14 -4.58
C GLY A 154 26.96 -28.23 -5.50
N GLU A 155 26.32 -27.51 -6.41
CA GLU A 155 26.99 -26.57 -7.32
C GLU A 155 27.31 -25.24 -6.67
N GLN A 156 28.21 -24.50 -7.31
CA GLN A 156 28.66 -23.18 -6.91
C GLN A 156 28.61 -22.24 -8.11
N TYR A 157 28.12 -21.02 -7.90
CA TYR A 157 28.13 -19.94 -8.88
C TYR A 157 28.68 -18.65 -8.27
N VAL A 158 29.21 -17.77 -9.11
CA VAL A 158 29.75 -16.47 -8.68
C VAL A 158 28.99 -15.35 -9.38
N TYR A 159 28.21 -14.60 -8.60
CA TYR A 159 27.46 -13.45 -9.06
C TYR A 159 28.30 -12.18 -8.91
N LYS A 160 28.17 -11.25 -9.86
CA LYS A 160 28.91 -9.99 -9.89
C LYS A 160 27.94 -8.85 -10.12
N TRP A 161 27.89 -7.93 -9.16
CA TRP A 161 26.96 -6.80 -9.21
C TRP A 161 27.69 -5.49 -8.97
N ASP A 162 27.37 -4.50 -9.77
CA ASP A 162 27.98 -3.17 -9.69
C ASP A 162 27.02 -2.22 -8.98
N VAL A 163 27.51 -1.50 -7.98
CA VAL A 163 26.71 -0.45 -7.32
C VAL A 163 26.97 0.86 -8.03
N THR A 164 26.26 1.11 -9.12
CA THR A 164 26.42 2.33 -9.91
C THR A 164 25.57 3.47 -9.36
N GLU A 165 25.87 4.70 -9.79
CA GLU A 165 25.19 5.92 -9.31
C GLU A 165 23.68 5.94 -9.60
N ASP A 166 23.25 5.29 -10.67
CA ASP A 166 21.86 5.14 -11.07
C ASP A 166 21.09 4.05 -10.32
N HIS A 167 21.77 3.25 -9.51
CA HIS A 167 21.17 2.30 -8.57
C HIS A 167 21.33 2.73 -7.10
N GLY A 168 22.27 3.64 -6.83
CA GLY A 168 22.47 4.22 -5.52
C GLY A 168 21.46 5.31 -5.13
N PRO A 169 21.55 5.81 -3.88
CA PRO A 169 20.62 6.82 -3.37
C PRO A 169 20.59 8.11 -4.18
N ALA A 170 19.41 8.55 -4.63
CA ALA A 170 19.14 9.84 -5.27
C ALA A 170 19.16 11.00 -4.25
N GLU A 171 18.99 12.24 -4.66
CA GLU A 171 19.16 13.43 -3.80
C GLU A 171 18.27 13.43 -2.54
N GLY A 172 17.00 13.03 -2.67
CA GLY A 172 16.03 13.01 -1.57
C GLY A 172 16.19 11.84 -0.61
N ASP A 173 16.86 10.78 -1.05
CA ASP A 173 17.07 9.56 -0.28
C ASP A 173 18.02 9.80 0.92
N ASN A 174 17.90 8.94 1.92
CA ASN A 174 18.91 8.89 2.97
C ASN A 174 20.24 8.32 2.45
N ASN A 175 21.27 8.30 3.30
CA ASN A 175 22.60 7.84 2.90
C ASN A 175 22.64 6.39 2.42
N CYS A 176 21.75 5.55 2.92
CA CYS A 176 21.66 4.13 2.62
C CYS A 176 20.20 3.75 2.41
N LEU A 177 19.94 2.97 1.37
CA LEU A 177 18.62 2.50 0.96
C LEU A 177 18.44 1.02 1.28
N THR A 178 17.21 0.65 1.65
CA THR A 178 16.81 -0.75 1.75
C THR A 178 16.61 -1.33 0.34
N ARG A 179 17.20 -2.49 0.09
CA ARG A 179 16.92 -3.39 -1.04
C ARG A 179 16.95 -4.82 -0.51
N ILE A 180 16.62 -5.78 -1.35
CA ILE A 180 16.66 -7.20 -1.00
C ILE A 180 17.46 -8.00 -2.04
N TYR A 181 17.71 -9.24 -1.70
CA TYR A 181 18.01 -10.30 -2.63
C TYR A 181 17.21 -11.55 -2.25
N HIS A 182 16.82 -12.35 -3.23
CA HIS A 182 16.07 -13.59 -3.00
C HIS A 182 16.34 -14.61 -4.11
N SER A 183 15.95 -15.88 -3.91
CA SER A 183 16.02 -16.86 -5.02
C SER A 183 14.85 -16.61 -5.98
N HIS A 184 15.06 -16.89 -7.26
CA HIS A 184 14.17 -16.50 -8.35
C HIS A 184 14.06 -17.58 -9.44
N ILE A 185 13.98 -18.86 -9.05
CA ILE A 185 13.50 -19.91 -9.96
C ILE A 185 11.98 -19.80 -10.04
N ASP A 186 11.33 -19.96 -8.90
CA ASP A 186 9.93 -19.60 -8.67
C ASP A 186 9.95 -18.68 -7.45
N ALA A 187 10.07 -17.37 -7.69
CA ALA A 187 10.34 -16.40 -6.64
C ALA A 187 9.34 -16.49 -5.46
N PRO A 188 8.02 -16.59 -5.68
CA PRO A 188 7.07 -16.82 -4.60
C PRO A 188 7.37 -18.06 -3.75
N LYS A 189 7.53 -19.24 -4.38
CA LYS A 189 7.77 -20.51 -3.64
C LYS A 189 9.14 -20.52 -2.96
N ASP A 190 10.15 -19.93 -3.61
CA ASP A 190 11.51 -19.79 -3.08
C ASP A 190 11.55 -18.89 -1.85
N VAL A 191 10.83 -17.76 -1.88
CA VAL A 191 10.69 -16.83 -0.76
C VAL A 191 9.88 -17.45 0.38
N ALA A 192 8.74 -18.07 0.08
CA ALA A 192 7.92 -18.81 1.05
C ALA A 192 8.74 -19.88 1.79
N SER A 193 9.65 -20.54 1.06
CA SER A 193 10.60 -21.50 1.61
C SER A 193 11.68 -20.88 2.51
N GLY A 194 11.86 -19.55 2.50
CA GLY A 194 12.77 -18.80 3.39
C GLY A 194 13.95 -18.09 2.71
N LEU A 195 14.08 -18.14 1.38
CA LEU A 195 15.24 -17.61 0.67
C LEU A 195 15.13 -16.13 0.33
N ILE A 196 15.30 -15.30 1.36
CA ILE A 196 15.31 -13.84 1.25
C ILE A 196 16.36 -13.22 2.20
N GLY A 197 17.02 -12.16 1.77
CA GLY A 197 17.95 -11.40 2.61
C GLY A 197 18.06 -9.93 2.19
N PRO A 198 18.60 -9.07 3.07
CA PRO A 198 18.67 -7.64 2.81
C PRO A 198 19.96 -7.23 2.09
N LEU A 199 19.81 -6.35 1.10
CA LEU A 199 20.88 -5.67 0.37
C LEU A 199 20.80 -4.17 0.70
N ILE A 200 21.88 -3.56 1.19
CA ILE A 200 21.89 -2.12 1.50
C ILE A 200 22.86 -1.41 0.55
N THR A 201 22.35 -0.49 -0.26
CA THR A 201 23.17 0.38 -1.12
C THR A 201 23.30 1.76 -0.49
N CYS A 202 24.54 2.25 -0.42
CA CYS A 202 24.87 3.49 0.26
C CYS A 202 25.55 4.50 -0.67
N ARG A 203 25.46 5.79 -0.35
CA ARG A 203 26.26 6.82 -1.02
C ARG A 203 27.76 6.56 -0.79
N LYS A 204 28.58 7.04 -1.71
CA LYS A 204 30.03 6.95 -1.60
C LYS A 204 30.56 7.70 -0.37
N GLY A 205 31.38 7.03 0.44
CA GLY A 205 32.03 7.59 1.63
C GLY A 205 31.15 7.68 2.89
N THR A 206 30.05 6.95 2.99
CA THR A 206 29.18 6.91 4.18
C THR A 206 29.44 5.70 5.08
N LEU A 207 29.94 4.58 4.53
CA LEU A 207 30.24 3.38 5.29
C LEU A 207 31.61 3.48 5.98
N GLN A 208 31.61 3.34 7.30
CA GLN A 208 32.80 3.18 8.13
C GLN A 208 32.73 1.83 8.86
N ASN A 209 33.72 0.97 8.63
CA ASN A 209 33.73 -0.42 9.17
C ASN A 209 32.43 -1.20 8.89
N GLY A 210 31.81 -0.97 7.72
CA GLY A 210 30.59 -1.67 7.30
C GLY A 210 29.28 -1.13 7.90
N LYS A 211 29.32 -0.01 8.63
CA LYS A 211 28.14 0.70 9.15
C LYS A 211 28.03 2.10 8.56
N ASP A 212 26.81 2.61 8.41
CA ASP A 212 26.63 4.03 8.11
C ASP A 212 27.18 4.87 9.28
N LYS A 213 28.13 5.75 8.97
CA LYS A 213 28.84 6.58 9.96
C LYS A 213 27.94 7.61 10.66
N ASP A 214 26.77 7.90 10.06
CA ASP A 214 25.85 8.93 10.56
C ASP A 214 24.76 8.38 11.49
N VAL A 215 24.79 7.07 11.77
CA VAL A 215 23.83 6.36 12.64
C VAL A 215 24.57 5.50 13.67
N ASP A 216 23.98 5.38 14.86
CA ASP A 216 24.57 4.63 15.97
C ASP A 216 24.21 3.14 15.89
N ARG A 217 22.98 2.85 15.40
CA ARG A 217 22.43 1.49 15.35
C ARG A 217 21.59 1.28 14.10
N GLU A 218 21.60 0.05 13.60
CA GLU A 218 20.90 -0.35 12.38
C GLU A 218 20.14 -1.65 12.64
N PHE A 219 18.88 -1.70 12.23
CA PHE A 219 18.04 -2.90 12.28
C PHE A 219 17.44 -3.16 10.90
N VAL A 220 17.24 -4.43 10.58
CA VAL A 220 16.54 -4.87 9.38
C VAL A 220 15.33 -5.69 9.80
N LEU A 221 14.15 -5.34 9.31
CA LEU A 221 12.90 -6.06 9.56
C LEU A 221 12.17 -6.37 8.26
N LEU A 222 11.84 -7.63 8.07
CA LEU A 222 10.87 -8.15 7.12
C LEU A 222 9.53 -8.28 7.86
N PHE A 223 8.48 -7.68 7.29
CA PHE A 223 7.09 -7.98 7.63
C PHE A 223 6.50 -8.86 6.54
N SER A 224 6.00 -10.04 6.92
CA SER A 224 5.48 -11.00 5.95
C SER A 224 4.51 -11.97 6.62
N VAL A 225 3.37 -12.20 5.95
CA VAL A 225 2.54 -13.39 6.12
C VAL A 225 3.25 -14.51 5.37
N MET A 226 4.13 -15.22 6.08
CA MET A 226 4.95 -16.26 5.48
C MET A 226 4.10 -17.51 5.29
N ASP A 227 3.54 -17.65 4.09
CA ASP A 227 2.65 -18.72 3.70
C ASP A 227 3.41 -20.03 3.39
N GLU A 228 3.37 -20.97 4.33
CA GLU A 228 4.04 -22.26 4.19
C GLU A 228 3.30 -23.22 3.24
N ASN A 229 2.10 -22.87 2.76
CA ASN A 229 1.41 -23.64 1.71
C ASN A 229 2.14 -23.52 0.36
N PHE A 230 2.76 -22.36 0.09
CA PHE A 230 3.60 -22.15 -1.10
C PHE A 230 5.02 -22.73 -0.97
N SER A 231 5.44 -23.06 0.25
CA SER A 231 6.78 -23.58 0.53
C SER A 231 7.05 -24.87 -0.24
N TRP A 232 8.26 -24.99 -0.79
CA TRP A 232 8.72 -26.24 -1.42
C TRP A 232 8.75 -27.43 -0.45
N TYR A 233 8.68 -27.16 0.86
CA TYR A 233 8.78 -28.14 1.93
C TYR A 233 7.45 -28.51 2.57
N LEU A 234 6.30 -28.06 2.06
CA LEU A 234 4.98 -28.35 2.64
C LEU A 234 4.78 -29.85 2.90
N ASP A 235 5.03 -30.70 1.89
CA ASP A 235 4.89 -32.16 2.05
C ASP A 235 5.88 -32.76 3.06
N GLU A 236 7.13 -32.27 3.09
CA GLU A 236 8.09 -32.70 4.10
C GLU A 236 7.65 -32.28 5.51
N ASN A 237 7.01 -31.12 5.65
CA ASN A 237 6.50 -30.59 6.91
C ASN A 237 5.28 -31.36 7.40
N ILE A 238 4.30 -31.63 6.53
CA ILE A 238 3.13 -32.47 6.84
C ILE A 238 3.60 -33.83 7.37
N ASN A 239 4.47 -34.52 6.62
CA ASN A 239 4.96 -35.85 6.99
C ASN A 239 5.78 -35.86 8.29
N LYS A 240 6.42 -34.74 8.64
CA LYS A 240 7.31 -34.65 9.80
C LYS A 240 6.57 -34.24 11.07
N TYR A 241 5.59 -33.35 10.96
CA TYR A 241 4.97 -32.69 12.11
C TYR A 241 3.48 -33.04 12.30
N CYS A 242 2.72 -33.38 11.25
CA CYS A 242 1.36 -33.87 11.44
C CYS A 242 1.40 -35.30 12.00
N SER A 243 0.60 -35.59 13.02
CA SER A 243 0.58 -36.94 13.61
C SER A 243 -0.20 -37.97 12.78
N GLU A 244 -1.10 -37.51 11.91
CA GLU A 244 -1.84 -38.32 10.92
C GLU A 244 -1.75 -37.66 9.52
N PRO A 245 -0.57 -37.66 8.87
CA PRO A 245 -0.34 -36.90 7.63
C PRO A 245 -1.23 -37.33 6.46
N ASP A 246 -1.67 -38.60 6.43
CA ASP A 246 -2.54 -39.14 5.39
C ASP A 246 -3.98 -38.58 5.44
N THR A 247 -4.37 -37.92 6.54
CA THR A 247 -5.71 -37.32 6.70
C THR A 247 -5.74 -35.82 6.38
N VAL A 248 -4.59 -35.21 6.05
CA VAL A 248 -4.49 -33.78 5.76
C VAL A 248 -5.09 -33.49 4.39
N ASP A 249 -6.11 -32.63 4.38
CA ASP A 249 -6.61 -32.00 3.17
C ASP A 249 -5.90 -30.65 2.99
N LYS A 250 -5.19 -30.48 1.87
CA LYS A 250 -4.45 -29.25 1.58
C LYS A 250 -5.34 -28.13 1.07
N GLU A 251 -6.53 -28.47 0.58
CA GLU A 251 -7.52 -27.50 0.10
C GLU A 251 -8.46 -27.03 1.21
N ASN A 252 -8.27 -27.52 2.46
CA ASN A 252 -9.05 -27.06 3.59
C ASN A 252 -8.56 -25.68 4.06
N ASP A 253 -9.47 -24.70 4.10
CA ASP A 253 -9.15 -23.31 4.46
C ASP A 253 -8.52 -23.18 5.85
N ASP A 254 -9.06 -23.89 6.85
CA ASP A 254 -8.50 -23.89 8.21
C ASP A 254 -7.08 -24.48 8.27
N PHE A 255 -6.74 -25.41 7.38
CA PHE A 255 -5.39 -25.95 7.25
C PHE A 255 -4.47 -24.91 6.59
N GLN A 256 -4.91 -24.33 5.47
CA GLN A 256 -4.13 -23.30 4.78
C GLN A 256 -3.87 -22.10 5.69
N GLU A 257 -4.89 -21.61 6.39
CA GLU A 257 -4.79 -20.48 7.32
C GLU A 257 -3.82 -20.77 8.46
N SER A 258 -3.84 -21.99 9.02
CA SER A 258 -2.90 -22.38 10.08
C SER A 258 -1.43 -22.32 9.66
N ASN A 259 -1.16 -22.36 8.35
CA ASN A 259 0.18 -22.32 7.76
C ASN A 259 0.59 -20.90 7.30
N LYS A 260 -0.28 -19.89 7.46
CA LYS A 260 0.02 -18.48 7.18
C LYS A 260 0.68 -17.81 8.38
N MET A 261 2.00 -17.76 8.38
CA MET A 261 2.78 -17.33 9.54
C MET A 261 3.03 -15.81 9.54
N HIS A 262 2.12 -15.06 10.18
CA HIS A 262 2.13 -13.60 10.34
C HIS A 262 3.30 -13.08 11.18
N SER A 263 4.47 -12.86 10.56
CA SER A 263 5.74 -12.80 11.28
C SER A 263 6.59 -11.55 10.99
N ILE A 264 7.45 -11.20 11.96
CA ILE A 264 8.52 -10.21 11.81
C ILE A 264 9.86 -10.95 11.84
N ASN A 265 10.60 -10.95 10.72
CA ASN A 265 11.80 -11.77 10.52
C ASN A 265 11.60 -13.27 10.82
N GLY A 266 10.37 -13.78 10.69
CA GLY A 266 10.01 -15.15 11.04
C GLY A 266 9.66 -15.38 12.50
N TYR A 267 9.42 -14.34 13.30
CA TYR A 267 8.95 -14.47 14.67
C TYR A 267 7.54 -13.91 14.86
N MET A 268 6.72 -14.60 15.65
CA MET A 268 5.33 -14.23 15.97
C MET A 268 5.17 -14.00 17.48
N TYR A 269 4.06 -13.41 17.91
CA TYR A 269 3.59 -13.30 19.30
C TYR A 269 4.64 -12.78 20.30
N GLY A 270 5.43 -11.79 19.90
CA GLY A 270 6.40 -11.11 20.74
C GLY A 270 7.80 -11.76 20.81
N TYR A 271 8.05 -12.83 20.03
CA TYR A 271 9.28 -13.64 20.17
C TYR A 271 10.52 -13.08 19.46
N LEU A 272 10.42 -12.00 18.68
CA LEU A 272 11.56 -11.35 18.03
C LEU A 272 12.60 -10.92 19.09
N PRO A 273 13.82 -11.49 19.09
CA PRO A 273 14.78 -11.27 20.17
C PRO A 273 15.65 -10.02 19.93
N ASP A 274 16.29 -9.52 20.99
CA ASP A 274 17.44 -8.61 20.95
C ASP A 274 17.31 -7.29 20.16
N VAL A 275 16.09 -6.77 20.03
CA VAL A 275 15.85 -5.40 19.51
C VAL A 275 16.02 -4.39 20.63
N THR A 276 17.27 -4.08 20.99
CA THR A 276 17.61 -3.10 22.05
C THR A 276 18.36 -1.91 21.48
N MET A 277 18.08 -0.70 21.96
CA MET A 277 18.77 0.55 21.61
C MET A 277 18.89 1.48 22.82
N CYS A 278 19.72 2.51 22.72
CA CYS A 278 19.83 3.54 23.75
C CYS A 278 19.00 4.77 23.39
N ALA A 279 18.35 5.38 24.38
CA ALA A 279 17.71 6.68 24.22
C ALA A 279 18.72 7.69 23.65
N GLU A 280 18.24 8.58 22.77
CA GLU A 280 19.04 9.59 22.06
C GLU A 280 19.97 9.06 20.93
N GLU A 281 20.11 7.74 20.73
CA GLU A 281 20.81 7.18 19.56
C GLU A 281 20.08 7.51 18.25
N LYS A 282 20.81 7.71 17.15
CA LYS A 282 20.24 7.68 15.81
C LYS A 282 20.12 6.24 15.34
N VAL A 283 18.90 5.76 15.24
CA VAL A 283 18.59 4.39 14.82
C VAL A 283 18.06 4.40 13.39
N LYS A 284 18.66 3.57 12.55
CA LYS A 284 18.22 3.32 11.18
C LYS A 284 17.44 2.02 11.11
N TRP A 285 16.22 2.08 10.58
CA TRP A 285 15.38 0.93 10.31
C TRP A 285 15.34 0.70 8.82
N TYR A 286 15.81 -0.47 8.37
CA TYR A 286 15.65 -0.94 7.01
C TYR A 286 14.48 -1.92 7.00
N LEU A 287 13.37 -1.50 6.43
CA LEU A 287 12.09 -2.22 6.47
C LEU A 287 11.72 -2.66 5.07
N PHE A 288 11.18 -3.86 4.94
CA PHE A 288 10.58 -4.32 3.70
C PHE A 288 9.44 -5.29 3.95
N GLY A 289 8.48 -5.31 3.02
CA GLY A 289 7.42 -6.32 2.96
C GLY A 289 7.72 -7.34 1.86
N ILE A 290 7.23 -8.57 2.01
CA ILE A 290 7.17 -9.54 0.92
C ILE A 290 6.02 -10.52 1.16
N GLY A 291 5.39 -11.01 0.11
CA GLY A 291 4.38 -12.06 0.22
C GLY A 291 3.27 -11.92 -0.83
N ASN A 292 2.02 -11.94 -0.41
CA ASN A 292 0.84 -12.02 -1.27
C ASN A 292 -0.16 -10.87 -1.02
N GLU A 293 -1.40 -11.00 -1.46
CA GLU A 293 -2.47 -9.99 -1.29
C GLU A 293 -2.80 -9.70 0.17
N ALA A 294 -2.64 -10.67 1.07
CA ALA A 294 -2.77 -10.40 2.51
C ALA A 294 -1.64 -9.49 3.04
N ASP A 295 -0.52 -9.32 2.34
CA ASP A 295 0.66 -8.61 2.85
C ASP A 295 0.58 -7.09 2.78
N ILE A 296 -0.46 -6.52 3.37
CA ILE A 296 -0.53 -5.09 3.71
C ILE A 296 -0.09 -4.93 5.16
N HIS A 297 1.05 -4.27 5.37
CA HIS A 297 1.60 -4.13 6.71
C HIS A 297 1.62 -2.68 7.12
N SER A 298 0.94 -2.36 8.22
CA SER A 298 0.98 -1.04 8.84
C SER A 298 1.87 -1.05 10.09
N VAL A 299 3.17 -0.87 9.89
CA VAL A 299 4.18 -0.98 10.94
C VAL A 299 4.15 0.21 11.88
N PHE A 300 3.78 -0.03 13.13
CA PHE A 300 3.67 1.00 14.17
C PHE A 300 4.67 0.74 15.32
N PHE A 301 5.49 1.76 15.59
CA PHE A 301 6.45 1.75 16.69
C PHE A 301 5.87 2.52 17.88
N HIS A 302 5.32 1.81 18.88
CA HIS A 302 4.61 2.44 20.00
C HIS A 302 5.53 3.39 20.77
N GLY A 303 5.01 4.58 21.08
CA GLY A 303 5.69 5.63 21.85
C GLY A 303 6.88 6.29 21.14
N GLN A 304 7.16 5.91 19.89
CA GLN A 304 8.25 6.47 19.10
C GLN A 304 7.69 7.12 17.83
N ILE A 305 8.52 7.95 17.21
CA ILE A 305 8.18 8.57 15.95
C ILE A 305 9.35 8.49 14.99
N LEU A 306 9.04 8.34 13.70
CA LEU A 306 10.01 8.11 12.66
C LEU A 306 10.11 9.32 11.73
N THR A 307 11.15 9.31 10.92
CA THR A 307 11.27 10.15 9.74
C THR A 307 11.54 9.27 8.54
N GLU A 308 10.64 9.30 7.58
CA GLU A 308 10.68 8.55 6.32
C GLU A 308 10.62 9.58 5.18
N ARG A 309 11.52 9.50 4.20
CA ARG A 309 11.62 10.47 3.08
C ARG A 309 11.59 11.96 3.50
N LYS A 310 12.17 12.27 4.67
CA LYS A 310 12.19 13.59 5.32
C LYS A 310 10.86 14.06 5.90
N HIS A 311 9.81 13.24 5.88
CA HIS A 311 8.51 13.49 6.47
C HIS A 311 8.37 12.83 7.84
N ARG A 312 7.62 13.47 8.74
CA ARG A 312 7.29 12.91 10.04
C ARG A 312 6.21 11.84 9.87
N ILE A 313 6.49 10.63 10.36
CA ILE A 313 5.55 9.50 10.26
C ILE A 313 5.54 8.67 11.53
N ASN A 314 4.41 8.04 11.81
CA ASN A 314 4.16 7.14 12.94
C ASN A 314 3.99 5.69 12.49
N THR A 315 3.32 5.47 11.36
CA THR A 315 3.00 4.15 10.79
C THR A 315 3.59 4.05 9.40
N ILE A 316 4.32 2.97 9.10
CA ILE A 316 4.92 2.73 7.78
C ILE A 316 4.16 1.61 7.09
N SER A 317 3.62 1.89 5.90
CA SER A 317 2.99 0.88 5.06
C SER A 317 4.05 0.09 4.28
N LEU A 318 3.96 -1.23 4.29
CA LEU A 318 4.78 -2.13 3.47
C LEU A 318 3.87 -3.12 2.75
N PHE A 319 4.17 -3.37 1.48
CA PHE A 319 3.50 -4.32 0.60
C PHE A 319 4.54 -5.28 0.02
N PRO A 320 4.16 -6.27 -0.81
CA PRO A 320 5.13 -7.19 -1.40
C PRO A 320 6.24 -6.47 -2.18
N ALA A 321 7.49 -6.59 -1.70
CA ALA A 321 8.68 -5.90 -2.20
C ALA A 321 8.69 -4.36 -2.08
N THR A 322 7.89 -3.79 -1.17
CA THR A 322 8.07 -2.39 -0.77
C THR A 322 9.34 -2.24 0.07
N PHE A 323 10.20 -1.30 -0.29
CA PHE A 323 11.46 -1.03 0.43
C PHE A 323 11.45 0.35 1.08
N VAL A 324 11.60 0.38 2.40
CA VAL A 324 11.59 1.62 3.18
C VAL A 324 12.82 1.68 4.07
N ASP A 325 13.40 2.87 4.18
CA ASP A 325 14.40 3.17 5.19
C ASP A 325 13.96 4.37 6.04
N ALA A 326 13.86 4.15 7.35
CA ALA A 326 13.35 5.13 8.29
C ALA A 326 14.38 5.45 9.37
N LEU A 327 14.35 6.69 9.87
CA LEU A 327 15.19 7.16 10.96
C LEU A 327 14.36 7.35 12.21
N MET A 328 14.89 6.93 13.35
CA MET A 328 14.29 7.10 14.67
C MET A 328 15.35 7.63 15.64
N VAL A 329 14.94 8.54 16.52
CA VAL A 329 15.70 8.89 17.73
C VAL A 329 14.85 8.46 18.91
N PRO A 330 15.14 7.30 19.54
CA PRO A 330 14.27 6.73 20.53
C PRO A 330 14.28 7.57 21.80
N LYS A 331 13.09 7.76 22.37
CA LYS A 331 12.84 8.47 23.61
C LYS A 331 12.20 7.54 24.63
N ASN A 332 12.22 7.95 25.90
CA ASN A 332 11.57 7.27 27.02
C ASN A 332 12.06 5.83 27.23
N ASP A 333 12.74 5.59 28.35
CA ASP A 333 13.19 4.25 28.70
C ASP A 333 12.01 3.31 28.94
N GLY A 334 12.13 2.07 28.45
CA GLY A 334 11.06 1.08 28.56
C GLY A 334 11.12 -0.02 27.53
N GLU A 335 10.18 -0.96 27.66
CA GLU A 335 9.89 -2.01 26.68
C GLU A 335 8.62 -1.60 25.92
N TRP A 336 8.74 -1.51 24.60
CA TRP A 336 7.75 -0.91 23.71
C TRP A 336 7.28 -1.94 22.67
N LEU A 337 6.00 -1.90 22.33
CA LEU A 337 5.41 -2.73 21.30
C LEU A 337 5.80 -2.22 19.91
N LEU A 338 6.22 -3.15 19.05
CA LEU A 338 6.30 -3.00 17.61
C LEU A 338 5.25 -3.93 17.02
N SER A 339 4.31 -3.40 16.25
CA SER A 339 3.20 -4.20 15.73
C SER A 339 2.84 -3.79 14.31
N CYS A 340 2.36 -4.75 13.52
CA CYS A 340 1.47 -4.42 12.42
C CYS A 340 0.14 -3.91 13.00
N GLN A 341 -0.53 -2.96 12.34
CA GLN A 341 -1.82 -2.41 12.75
C GLN A 341 -2.98 -2.83 11.85
N VAL A 342 -2.76 -3.82 10.99
CA VAL A 342 -3.82 -4.54 10.30
C VAL A 342 -4.42 -5.54 11.29
N ASN A 343 -5.74 -5.54 11.43
CA ASN A 343 -6.44 -6.31 12.46
C ASN A 343 -6.08 -7.80 12.42
N ASP A 344 -6.21 -8.44 11.26
CA ASP A 344 -5.99 -9.88 11.13
C ASP A 344 -4.51 -10.25 11.35
N HIS A 345 -3.58 -9.34 10.99
CA HIS A 345 -2.16 -9.50 11.30
C HIS A 345 -1.85 -9.37 12.79
N ILE A 346 -2.60 -8.55 13.54
CA ILE A 346 -2.49 -8.50 15.00
C ILE A 346 -2.95 -9.82 15.61
N GLU A 347 -4.07 -10.38 15.17
CA GLU A 347 -4.58 -11.67 15.65
C GLU A 347 -3.64 -12.83 15.31
N GLY A 348 -3.10 -12.81 14.08
CA GLY A 348 -2.04 -13.70 13.61
C GLY A 348 -0.73 -13.55 14.37
N GLY A 349 -0.56 -12.52 15.21
CA GLY A 349 0.57 -12.38 16.10
C GLY A 349 1.77 -11.64 15.51
N MET A 350 1.57 -10.78 14.50
CA MET A 350 2.62 -9.97 13.88
C MET A 350 3.06 -8.81 14.76
N GLN A 351 3.69 -9.16 15.88
CA GLN A 351 4.00 -8.25 16.98
C GLN A 351 5.32 -8.66 17.65
N ALA A 352 6.08 -7.66 18.08
CA ALA A 352 7.39 -7.78 18.70
C ALA A 352 7.56 -6.76 19.83
N ILE A 353 8.53 -6.99 20.71
CA ILE A 353 8.91 -6.03 21.76
C ILE A 353 10.31 -5.51 21.48
N PHE A 354 10.49 -4.19 21.49
CA PHE A 354 11.81 -3.55 21.47
C PHE A 354 12.09 -2.81 22.78
N LYS A 355 13.36 -2.64 23.10
CA LYS A 355 13.81 -2.07 24.37
C LYS A 355 14.63 -0.80 24.17
N VAL A 356 14.19 0.28 24.80
CA VAL A 356 14.92 1.54 24.87
C VAL A 356 15.54 1.66 26.26
N LYS A 357 16.87 1.80 26.32
CA LYS A 357 17.63 1.95 27.57
C LYS A 357 18.13 3.37 27.73
N ASN A 358 18.12 3.89 28.96
CA ASN A 358 18.88 5.10 29.26
C ASN A 358 20.37 4.73 29.41
N CYS A 359 21.20 5.20 28.47
CA CYS A 359 22.63 4.87 28.42
C CYS A 359 23.54 6.06 28.77
N GLU A 360 23.01 7.06 29.48
CA GLU A 360 23.75 8.25 29.92
C GLU A 360 24.37 9.08 28.78
N HIS A 361 23.81 9.02 27.58
CA HIS A 361 24.19 9.95 26.51
C HIS A 361 23.75 11.37 26.89
N PRO A 362 24.62 12.39 26.81
CA PRO A 362 24.21 13.76 27.01
C PRO A 362 23.14 14.09 25.95
N PRO A 363 22.01 14.73 26.32
CA PRO A 363 21.05 15.21 25.34
C PRO A 363 21.78 16.09 24.30
N PRO A 364 21.38 16.06 23.02
CA PRO A 364 22.01 16.85 21.97
C PRO A 364 22.23 18.30 22.41
N SER A 365 23.41 18.86 22.12
CA SER A 365 23.83 20.19 22.57
C SER A 365 22.90 21.35 22.16
N ASP A 366 22.00 21.13 21.20
CA ASP A 366 20.97 22.09 20.79
C ASP A 366 19.80 22.22 21.79
N MET A 367 19.66 21.32 22.76
CA MET A 367 18.68 21.45 23.85
C MET A 367 19.09 22.43 24.96
N ASN A 368 20.27 23.04 24.89
CA ASN A 368 20.73 24.05 25.87
C ASN A 368 20.23 25.49 25.59
N GLN A 369 19.38 25.69 24.57
CA GLN A 369 18.58 26.91 24.55
C GLN A 369 17.35 26.72 25.42
N HIS A 370 17.50 27.06 26.71
CA HIS A 370 16.37 27.44 27.56
C HIS A 370 15.66 28.65 26.94
N HIS A 371 14.85 28.41 25.92
CA HIS A 371 13.76 29.31 25.61
C HIS A 371 12.77 29.17 26.77
N THR A 372 12.72 30.19 27.62
CA THR A 372 11.66 30.44 28.60
C THR A 372 10.34 30.66 27.86
N THR A 373 9.81 29.63 27.22
CA THR A 373 8.48 29.64 26.62
C THR A 373 7.50 29.13 27.66
N LEU A 374 6.44 29.91 27.90
CA LEU A 374 5.28 29.44 28.66
C LEU A 374 4.80 28.13 28.02
N ILE A 375 4.85 27.03 28.77
CA ILE A 375 4.29 25.75 28.34
C ILE A 375 2.76 25.90 28.39
N THR A 376 2.10 25.74 27.25
CA THR A 376 0.63 25.76 27.18
C THR A 376 0.11 24.34 27.39
N THR A 377 -0.69 24.14 28.44
CA THR A 377 -1.40 22.88 28.67
C THR A 377 -2.78 22.94 28.05
N ARG A 378 -3.09 21.96 27.19
CA ARG A 378 -4.39 21.79 26.53
C ARG A 378 -5.18 20.71 27.24
N PHE A 379 -6.31 21.09 27.82
CA PHE A 379 -7.16 20.18 28.60
C PHE A 379 -8.34 19.68 27.75
N TYR A 380 -8.52 18.36 27.72
CA TYR A 380 -9.65 17.69 27.09
C TYR A 380 -10.37 16.82 28.11
N TYR A 381 -11.69 16.86 28.09
CA TYR A 381 -12.55 15.95 28.87
C TYR A 381 -13.29 15.08 27.86
N ILE A 382 -12.93 13.80 27.80
CA ILE A 382 -13.47 12.87 26.80
C ILE A 382 -14.10 11.68 27.53
N ALA A 383 -15.29 11.27 27.12
CA ALA A 383 -15.91 10.05 27.62
C ALA A 383 -16.17 9.06 26.48
N ALA A 384 -15.99 7.77 26.76
CA ALA A 384 -16.54 6.71 25.92
C ALA A 384 -17.97 6.43 26.38
N GLU A 385 -18.92 6.51 25.45
CA GLU A 385 -20.34 6.27 25.72
C GLU A 385 -20.98 5.45 24.59
N GLU A 386 -22.02 4.71 24.92
CA GLU A 386 -22.79 3.91 23.97
C GLU A 386 -23.84 4.77 23.26
N GLU A 387 -23.97 4.61 21.94
CA GLU A 387 -25.05 5.17 21.14
C GLU A 387 -25.56 4.19 20.07
N GLU A 388 -26.80 4.38 19.63
CA GLU A 388 -27.29 3.74 18.41
C GLU A 388 -26.85 4.57 17.21
N TRP A 389 -26.04 3.97 16.34
CA TRP A 389 -25.52 4.57 15.13
C TRP A 389 -26.26 4.03 13.92
N ASN A 390 -26.74 4.93 13.06
CA ASN A 390 -27.38 4.60 11.79
C ASN A 390 -26.46 5.03 10.64
N TYR A 391 -25.99 4.07 9.85
CA TYR A 391 -25.06 4.31 8.73
C TYR A 391 -25.73 5.01 7.54
N GLY A 392 -27.06 4.89 7.41
CA GLY A 392 -27.88 5.46 6.33
C GLY A 392 -29.10 6.21 6.87
N PRO A 393 -28.92 7.33 7.60
CA PRO A 393 -30.01 8.03 8.30
C PRO A 393 -31.12 8.58 7.41
N SER A 394 -30.91 8.75 6.09
CA SER A 394 -31.97 9.15 5.15
C SER A 394 -32.88 7.98 4.77
N GLY A 395 -32.42 6.74 4.93
CA GLY A 395 -33.08 5.53 4.42
C GLY A 395 -33.01 5.37 2.90
N ILE A 396 -32.28 6.24 2.19
CA ILE A 396 -32.15 6.22 0.73
C ILE A 396 -30.67 6.27 0.31
N ASN A 397 -30.36 5.62 -0.81
CA ASN A 397 -29.13 5.83 -1.54
C ASN A 397 -29.23 7.19 -2.26
N GLU A 398 -28.41 8.18 -1.88
CA GLU A 398 -28.51 9.54 -2.41
C GLU A 398 -28.05 9.66 -3.89
N PHE A 399 -27.40 8.62 -4.41
CA PHE A 399 -26.93 8.53 -5.79
C PHE A 399 -28.01 7.95 -6.72
N THR A 400 -28.62 6.83 -6.36
CA THR A 400 -29.67 6.15 -7.17
C THR A 400 -31.07 6.68 -6.88
N ARG A 401 -31.29 7.27 -5.70
CA ARG A 401 -32.59 7.71 -5.15
C ARG A 401 -33.54 6.56 -4.77
N GLU A 402 -33.01 5.36 -4.61
CA GLU A 402 -33.77 4.18 -4.18
C GLU A 402 -33.65 3.95 -2.66
N PRO A 403 -34.63 3.28 -2.02
CA PRO A 403 -34.53 2.86 -0.62
C PRO A 403 -33.37 1.91 -0.38
N LEU A 404 -32.65 2.08 0.74
CA LEU A 404 -31.42 1.32 1.01
C LEU A 404 -31.66 -0.19 1.17
N ASP A 405 -32.86 -0.61 1.58
CA ASP A 405 -33.24 -2.00 1.77
C ASP A 405 -33.72 -2.71 0.49
N ILE A 406 -33.73 -2.00 -0.64
CA ILE A 406 -34.21 -2.50 -1.94
C ILE A 406 -33.18 -2.29 -3.05
N ASP A 407 -32.45 -1.17 -3.02
CA ASP A 407 -31.37 -0.84 -3.94
C ASP A 407 -30.35 -1.99 -4.04
N GLU A 408 -29.99 -2.37 -5.26
CA GLU A 408 -29.20 -3.58 -5.57
C GLU A 408 -27.87 -3.60 -4.80
N ASP A 409 -27.14 -2.48 -4.80
CA ASP A 409 -25.85 -2.34 -4.12
C ASP A 409 -26.01 -2.36 -2.58
N SER A 410 -27.01 -1.65 -2.05
CA SER A 410 -27.10 -1.41 -0.60
C SER A 410 -27.91 -2.44 0.16
N LYS A 411 -28.74 -3.24 -0.50
CA LYS A 411 -29.66 -4.18 0.13
C LYS A 411 -28.94 -5.13 1.10
N THR A 412 -27.80 -5.69 0.70
CA THR A 412 -27.00 -6.63 1.51
C THR A 412 -26.71 -6.09 2.92
N PHE A 413 -26.42 -4.80 3.05
CA PHE A 413 -26.01 -4.16 4.31
C PHE A 413 -27.18 -3.53 5.09
N PHE A 414 -28.30 -3.24 4.43
CA PHE A 414 -29.41 -2.49 5.02
C PHE A 414 -30.70 -3.29 5.19
N GLU A 415 -30.82 -4.46 4.56
CA GLU A 415 -31.95 -5.39 4.75
C GLU A 415 -32.09 -5.78 6.22
N LYS A 416 -33.33 -5.78 6.71
CA LYS A 416 -33.69 -6.27 8.04
C LYS A 416 -34.50 -7.54 7.90
N GLY A 417 -34.15 -8.56 8.68
CA GLY A 417 -34.82 -9.84 8.56
C GLY A 417 -34.54 -10.79 9.70
N LYS A 418 -34.83 -12.08 9.46
CA LYS A 418 -34.68 -13.16 10.43
C LYS A 418 -33.23 -13.42 10.84
N ASN A 419 -32.28 -13.10 9.97
CA ASN A 419 -30.84 -13.31 10.13
C ASN A 419 -30.04 -12.06 9.70
N ARG A 420 -30.62 -10.85 9.76
CA ARG A 420 -29.96 -9.61 9.32
C ARG A 420 -30.28 -8.46 10.26
N ILE A 421 -29.23 -7.78 10.74
CA ILE A 421 -29.33 -6.63 11.67
C ILE A 421 -29.84 -5.37 10.92
N GLY A 422 -29.38 -5.17 9.69
CA GLY A 422 -29.60 -3.99 8.86
C GLY A 422 -28.78 -2.78 9.33
N GLY A 423 -29.01 -1.59 8.77
CA GLY A 423 -28.07 -0.46 8.91
C GLY A 423 -28.04 0.31 10.25
N THR A 424 -28.46 -0.25 11.38
CA THR A 424 -28.41 0.44 12.69
C THR A 424 -27.85 -0.45 13.79
N TYR A 425 -26.77 0.00 14.43
CA TYR A 425 -25.99 -0.76 15.40
C TYR A 425 -25.77 0.04 16.68
N LYS A 426 -25.77 -0.64 17.83
CA LYS A 426 -25.23 -0.13 19.09
C LYS A 426 -23.71 -0.10 18.97
N LYS A 427 -23.12 1.06 19.27
CA LYS A 427 -21.69 1.36 19.14
C LYS A 427 -21.18 2.11 20.37
N ALA A 428 -19.87 2.15 20.57
CA ALA A 428 -19.21 3.04 21.53
C ALA A 428 -18.50 4.18 20.80
N ARG A 429 -18.57 5.40 21.35
CA ARG A 429 -17.96 6.58 20.74
C ARG A 429 -17.38 7.54 21.75
N PHE A 430 -16.34 8.25 21.34
CA PHE A 430 -15.74 9.35 22.10
C PHE A 430 -16.57 10.65 22.01
N PHE A 431 -17.02 11.14 23.16
CA PHE A 431 -17.71 12.43 23.32
C PHE A 431 -16.86 13.43 24.11
N GLN A 432 -16.83 14.69 23.66
CA GLN A 432 -16.19 15.76 24.40
C GLN A 432 -17.14 16.41 25.41
N TYR A 433 -16.59 16.76 26.57
CA TYR A 433 -17.24 17.47 27.65
C TYR A 433 -16.55 18.78 27.98
N THR A 434 -17.29 19.65 28.66
CA THR A 434 -16.82 20.99 29.05
C THR A 434 -15.98 20.99 30.33
N SER A 435 -16.06 19.95 31.16
CA SER A 435 -15.34 19.81 32.42
C SER A 435 -15.28 18.36 32.91
N ASP A 436 -14.46 18.12 33.94
CA ASP A 436 -14.25 16.85 34.64
C ASP A 436 -15.49 16.25 35.34
N ARG A 437 -16.58 17.02 35.41
CA ARG A 437 -17.87 16.59 35.95
C ARG A 437 -18.69 15.75 34.98
N PHE A 438 -18.39 15.81 33.67
CA PHE A 438 -19.11 15.07 32.62
C PHE A 438 -20.64 15.29 32.60
N THR A 439 -21.12 16.48 32.97
CA THR A 439 -22.56 16.81 32.97
C THR A 439 -23.01 17.65 31.76
N GLY A 440 -22.08 18.32 31.08
CA GLY A 440 -22.37 19.19 29.94
C GLY A 440 -21.52 18.81 28.73
N ARG A 441 -22.11 18.09 27.79
CA ARG A 441 -21.49 17.72 26.51
C ARG A 441 -21.12 18.98 25.72
N SER A 442 -19.93 19.00 25.13
CA SER A 442 -19.53 20.03 24.18
C SER A 442 -20.36 19.88 22.91
N PHE A 443 -20.98 20.98 22.47
CA PHE A 443 -21.81 20.97 21.28
C PHE A 443 -20.92 20.96 20.03
N ARG A 444 -21.14 19.98 19.13
CA ARG A 444 -20.53 20.01 17.80
C ARG A 444 -21.10 21.15 16.99
N SER A 445 -20.25 22.07 16.58
CA SER A 445 -20.64 23.17 15.71
C SER A 445 -21.11 22.66 14.33
N HIS A 446 -21.73 23.54 13.54
CA HIS A 446 -22.10 23.22 12.15
C HIS A 446 -20.90 22.79 11.31
N ILE A 447 -19.70 23.29 11.62
CA ILE A 447 -18.44 23.00 10.91
C ILE A 447 -17.95 21.58 11.23
N GLU A 448 -18.22 21.07 12.44
CA GLU A 448 -17.81 19.74 12.89
C GLU A 448 -18.87 18.66 12.61
N LYS A 449 -19.97 19.02 11.95
CA LYS A 449 -21.05 18.09 11.61
C LYS A 449 -20.55 16.91 10.78
N HIS A 450 -19.54 17.14 9.94
CA HIS A 450 -18.95 16.11 9.07
C HIS A 450 -18.27 14.98 9.84
N LEU A 451 -17.86 15.18 11.10
CA LEU A 451 -17.08 14.19 11.87
C LEU A 451 -17.83 12.87 12.09
N GLY A 452 -19.17 12.85 12.01
CA GLY A 452 -19.94 11.62 12.12
C GLY A 452 -19.60 10.80 13.37
N LEU A 453 -19.23 9.54 13.18
CA LEU A 453 -18.88 8.60 14.25
C LEU A 453 -17.57 8.94 14.97
N LEU A 454 -16.68 9.74 14.36
CA LEU A 454 -15.39 10.08 14.97
C LEU A 454 -15.53 10.70 16.36
N GLY A 455 -14.49 10.65 17.16
CA GLY A 455 -14.32 11.44 18.39
C GLY A 455 -14.14 12.93 18.13
N PRO A 456 -13.98 13.75 19.18
CA PRO A 456 -13.55 15.14 19.04
C PRO A 456 -12.12 15.23 18.48
N VAL A 457 -11.80 16.32 17.78
CA VAL A 457 -10.44 16.54 17.29
C VAL A 457 -9.55 17.04 18.44
N ILE A 458 -8.52 16.26 18.78
CA ILE A 458 -7.46 16.70 19.70
C ILE A 458 -6.45 17.50 18.90
N ARG A 459 -6.02 18.65 19.43
CA ARG A 459 -5.16 19.60 18.72
C ARG A 459 -4.04 20.06 19.62
N ALA A 460 -2.83 20.18 19.07
CA ALA A 460 -1.71 20.76 19.77
C ALA A 460 -0.69 21.39 18.83
N GLU A 461 0.09 22.33 19.35
CA GLU A 461 1.29 22.85 18.73
C GLU A 461 2.55 22.21 19.33
N VAL A 462 3.64 22.25 18.57
CA VAL A 462 4.98 21.94 19.09
C VAL A 462 5.31 22.81 20.31
N GLY A 463 5.61 22.13 21.42
CA GLY A 463 5.90 22.71 22.73
C GLY A 463 4.76 22.61 23.73
N ASP A 464 3.57 22.18 23.31
CA ASP A 464 2.41 22.03 24.19
C ASP A 464 2.47 20.75 25.04
N HIS A 465 1.69 20.76 26.12
CA HIS A 465 1.32 19.56 26.87
C HIS A 465 -0.16 19.28 26.66
N ILE A 466 -0.53 18.03 26.47
CA ILE A 466 -1.92 17.60 26.32
C ILE A 466 -2.29 16.80 27.56
N GLN A 467 -3.39 17.21 28.21
CA GLN A 467 -3.98 16.43 29.29
C GLN A 467 -5.40 16.00 28.88
N VAL A 468 -5.63 14.69 28.84
CA VAL A 468 -6.95 14.11 28.53
C VAL A 468 -7.49 13.43 29.78
N VAL A 469 -8.53 14.01 30.37
CA VAL A 469 -9.31 13.34 31.42
C VAL A 469 -10.33 12.45 30.72
N PHE A 470 -10.05 11.14 30.71
CA PHE A 470 -10.91 10.13 30.13
C PHE A 470 -11.87 9.57 31.18
N PHE A 471 -13.15 9.46 30.85
CA PHE A 471 -14.16 8.78 31.64
C PHE A 471 -14.78 7.64 30.83
N ASN A 472 -14.66 6.41 31.30
CA ASN A 472 -15.32 5.30 30.66
C ASN A 472 -16.75 5.16 31.19
N ASN A 473 -17.73 5.55 30.37
CA ASN A 473 -19.16 5.46 30.70
C ASN A 473 -19.87 4.40 29.82
N ALA A 474 -19.11 3.47 29.24
CA ALA A 474 -19.60 2.34 28.47
C ALA A 474 -19.44 1.02 29.26
N SER A 475 -19.94 -0.09 28.71
CA SER A 475 -19.98 -1.41 29.37
C SER A 475 -18.67 -2.21 29.31
N HIS A 476 -17.73 -1.85 28.44
CA HIS A 476 -16.45 -2.54 28.26
C HIS A 476 -15.26 -1.68 28.71
N PRO A 477 -14.13 -2.28 29.14
CA PRO A 477 -12.93 -1.53 29.45
C PRO A 477 -12.32 -0.90 28.18
N PHE A 478 -12.12 0.41 28.19
CA PHE A 478 -11.61 1.17 27.06
C PHE A 478 -10.41 2.03 27.47
N SER A 479 -9.69 2.55 26.50
CA SER A 479 -8.51 3.40 26.69
C SER A 479 -8.45 4.53 25.66
N ILE A 480 -7.38 5.33 25.70
CA ILE A 480 -7.02 6.27 24.65
C ILE A 480 -5.53 6.13 24.36
N GLN A 481 -5.21 5.59 23.20
CA GLN A 481 -3.88 5.47 22.63
C GLN A 481 -3.69 6.51 21.53
N PRO A 482 -2.76 7.47 21.66
CA PRO A 482 -2.47 8.42 20.60
C PRO A 482 -1.44 7.87 19.60
N HIS A 483 -1.58 8.24 18.34
CA HIS A 483 -0.48 8.23 17.38
C HIS A 483 0.33 9.53 17.45
N GLY A 484 1.63 9.44 17.21
CA GLY A 484 2.46 10.62 16.95
C GLY A 484 2.71 11.55 18.14
N LEU A 485 2.49 11.12 19.39
CA LEU A 485 2.78 11.89 20.60
C LEU A 485 3.89 11.24 21.44
N SER A 486 4.57 12.04 22.26
CA SER A 486 5.53 11.54 23.25
C SER A 486 4.81 11.30 24.58
N TYR A 487 5.00 10.11 25.16
CA TYR A 487 4.40 9.75 26.44
C TYR A 487 5.26 8.73 27.20
N THR A 488 5.13 8.72 28.52
CA THR A 488 5.78 7.73 29.39
C THR A 488 5.00 6.43 29.40
N LYS A 489 5.63 5.33 29.84
CA LYS A 489 4.96 4.02 29.97
C LYS A 489 3.70 4.04 30.83
N SER A 490 3.63 4.90 31.85
CA SER A 490 2.43 5.03 32.70
C SER A 490 1.23 5.71 32.01
N ASN A 491 1.45 6.34 30.85
CA ASN A 491 0.44 7.06 30.06
C ASN A 491 0.12 6.33 28.73
N GLU A 492 0.65 5.13 28.53
CA GLU A 492 0.34 4.30 27.37
C GLU A 492 -1.09 3.77 27.45
N GLY A 493 -1.81 3.84 26.33
CA GLY A 493 -3.20 3.38 26.19
C GLY A 493 -3.32 1.95 25.66
N SER A 494 -2.22 1.32 25.24
CA SER A 494 -2.23 -0.04 24.68
C SER A 494 -1.98 -1.09 25.75
N PHE A 495 -2.82 -2.11 25.82
CA PHE A 495 -2.73 -3.17 26.82
C PHE A 495 -1.92 -4.37 26.30
N TYR A 496 -0.71 -4.58 26.83
CA TYR A 496 0.12 -5.75 26.50
C TYR A 496 1.12 -6.07 27.61
N HIS A 497 1.49 -7.34 27.71
CA HIS A 497 2.59 -7.82 28.56
C HIS A 497 3.93 -7.73 27.82
N THR A 498 5.01 -7.65 28.59
CA THR A 498 6.38 -7.61 28.06
C THR A 498 7.20 -8.81 28.53
N LEU A 499 8.34 -9.05 27.87
CA LEU A 499 9.27 -10.13 28.19
C LEU A 499 9.74 -10.11 29.66
N SER A 500 9.88 -8.91 30.24
CA SER A 500 10.29 -8.76 31.64
C SER A 500 9.16 -8.95 32.65
N GLY A 501 7.92 -9.20 32.20
CA GLY A 501 6.74 -9.33 33.06
C GLY A 501 6.24 -7.99 33.61
N GLY A 502 6.49 -6.89 32.90
CA GLY A 502 5.99 -5.56 33.27
C GLY A 502 4.46 -5.54 33.40
N THR A 503 3.95 -4.80 34.38
CA THR A 503 2.50 -4.58 34.51
C THR A 503 2.06 -3.52 33.49
N PRO A 504 1.02 -3.78 32.68
CA PRO A 504 0.47 -2.78 31.76
C PRO A 504 0.05 -1.49 32.50
N SER A 505 0.07 -0.38 31.77
CA SER A 505 -0.38 0.92 32.27
C SER A 505 -1.82 0.85 32.79
N PRO A 506 -2.18 1.46 33.94
CA PRO A 506 -3.58 1.56 34.37
C PRO A 506 -4.46 2.27 33.33
N GLY A 507 -3.88 3.18 32.53
CA GLY A 507 -4.58 3.85 31.44
C GLY A 507 -4.91 2.91 30.28
N SER A 508 -4.15 1.84 30.08
CA SER A 508 -4.39 0.90 28.99
C SER A 508 -5.65 0.04 29.13
N HIS A 509 -6.34 0.09 30.28
CA HIS A 509 -7.51 -0.74 30.55
C HIS A 509 -8.46 -0.09 31.57
N VAL A 510 -9.05 1.07 31.23
CA VAL A 510 -9.91 1.84 32.14
C VAL A 510 -11.28 1.18 32.23
N LYS A 511 -11.68 0.72 33.42
CA LYS A 511 -12.93 -0.05 33.60
C LYS A 511 -14.18 0.83 33.47
N PRO A 512 -15.35 0.22 33.19
CA PRO A 512 -16.64 0.91 33.27
C PRO A 512 -16.81 1.69 34.58
N GLY A 513 -17.14 2.98 34.47
CA GLY A 513 -17.34 3.89 35.60
C GLY A 513 -16.05 4.52 36.17
N GLU A 514 -14.87 4.16 35.66
CA GLU A 514 -13.59 4.72 36.10
C GLU A 514 -13.11 5.90 35.24
N LYS A 515 -12.20 6.69 35.80
CA LYS A 515 -11.53 7.81 35.12
C LYS A 515 -10.03 7.61 35.10
N PHE A 516 -9.39 8.04 34.03
CA PHE A 516 -7.94 8.11 33.91
C PHE A 516 -7.52 9.46 33.34
N ILE A 517 -6.32 9.94 33.71
CA ILE A 517 -5.78 11.20 33.20
C ILE A 517 -4.52 10.86 32.40
N TYR A 518 -4.60 11.04 31.09
CA TYR A 518 -3.46 10.91 30.20
C TYR A 518 -2.69 12.23 30.13
N GLU A 519 -1.37 12.14 30.20
CA GLU A 519 -0.45 13.26 30.01
C GLU A 519 0.50 12.94 28.86
N TRP A 520 0.45 13.77 27.82
CA TRP A 520 1.27 13.64 26.62
C TRP A 520 2.00 14.94 26.32
N GLU A 521 3.17 14.80 25.71
CA GLU A 521 4.03 15.92 25.33
C GLU A 521 4.13 16.02 23.80
N VAL A 522 4.26 17.26 23.32
CA VAL A 522 4.46 17.57 21.90
C VAL A 522 5.84 18.20 21.67
N PRO A 523 6.95 17.45 21.89
CA PRO A 523 8.28 17.98 21.61
C PRO A 523 8.48 18.26 20.11
N GLU A 524 9.52 19.02 19.77
CA GLU A 524 9.87 19.29 18.36
C GLU A 524 10.11 18.01 17.55
N THR A 525 10.58 16.95 18.21
CA THR A 525 10.81 15.64 17.60
C THR A 525 9.53 14.95 17.13
N VAL A 526 8.34 15.30 17.65
CA VAL A 526 7.08 14.74 17.14
C VAL A 526 6.33 15.67 16.18
N GLY A 527 6.79 16.93 16.07
CA GLY A 527 6.20 17.91 15.19
C GLY A 527 6.54 17.72 13.71
N PRO A 528 5.89 18.52 12.84
CA PRO A 528 6.19 18.56 11.40
C PRO A 528 7.66 18.91 11.13
N THR A 529 8.31 18.15 10.24
CA THR A 529 9.65 18.45 9.71
C THR A 529 9.61 19.66 8.77
N ALA A 530 10.71 20.10 8.18
CA ALA A 530 10.70 21.22 7.21
C ALA A 530 9.95 20.92 5.90
N ASP A 531 9.86 19.65 5.50
CA ASP A 531 9.20 19.23 4.26
C ASP A 531 7.71 18.88 4.48
N ASP A 532 7.26 18.82 5.73
CA ASP A 532 5.87 18.57 6.11
C ASP A 532 4.95 19.80 6.01
N PRO A 533 3.63 19.59 5.86
CA PRO A 533 2.65 20.66 6.04
C PRO A 533 2.71 21.26 7.46
N ASP A 534 2.09 22.42 7.64
CA ASP A 534 2.10 23.10 8.95
C ASP A 534 1.42 22.30 10.06
N CYS A 535 0.50 21.39 9.70
CA CYS A 535 -0.14 20.47 10.62
C CYS A 535 -0.17 19.04 10.04
N LEU A 536 0.22 18.08 10.88
CA LEU A 536 0.16 16.66 10.58
C LEU A 536 -1.15 16.07 11.08
N THR A 537 -1.83 15.33 10.20
CA THR A 537 -2.95 14.46 10.59
C THR A 537 -2.40 13.24 11.33
N MET A 538 -2.95 12.97 12.49
CA MET A 538 -2.76 11.77 13.29
C MET A 538 -4.13 11.29 13.77
N LEU A 539 -4.16 10.20 14.53
CA LEU A 539 -5.38 9.70 15.16
C LEU A 539 -5.11 9.28 16.61
N TYR A 540 -6.19 9.07 17.36
CA TYR A 540 -6.20 8.37 18.63
C TYR A 540 -7.36 7.38 18.61
N TYR A 541 -7.23 6.30 19.38
CA TYR A 541 -8.18 5.20 19.40
C TYR A 541 -8.15 4.50 20.76
N SER A 542 -9.13 3.66 21.05
CA SER A 542 -9.04 2.75 22.20
C SER A 542 -8.24 1.51 21.81
N ALA A 543 -7.30 1.13 22.67
CA ALA A 543 -6.36 0.02 22.47
C ALA A 543 -6.32 -0.91 23.70
N SER A 544 -7.43 -0.97 24.46
CA SER A 544 -7.64 -2.05 25.43
C SER A 544 -7.73 -3.38 24.70
N ASP A 545 -8.47 -3.38 23.59
CA ASP A 545 -8.52 -4.40 22.55
C ASP A 545 -8.56 -3.66 21.20
N PRO A 546 -7.42 -3.44 20.53
CA PRO A 546 -7.34 -2.53 19.39
C PRO A 546 -8.22 -2.92 18.21
N ILE A 547 -8.62 -4.19 18.10
CA ILE A 547 -9.47 -4.70 17.01
C ILE A 547 -10.93 -4.47 17.34
N ARG A 548 -11.37 -4.95 18.51
CA ARG A 548 -12.79 -4.85 18.90
C ARG A 548 -13.19 -3.44 19.25
N ASP A 549 -12.31 -2.68 19.88
CA ASP A 549 -12.58 -1.30 20.31
C ASP A 549 -12.80 -0.36 19.11
N THR A 550 -11.96 -0.50 18.08
CA THR A 550 -12.02 0.36 16.88
C THR A 550 -13.24 0.03 16.05
N ASN A 551 -13.53 -1.25 15.81
CA ASN A 551 -14.75 -1.70 15.14
C ASN A 551 -16.02 -1.32 15.91
N SER A 552 -15.95 -1.25 17.25
CA SER A 552 -17.05 -0.73 18.09
C SER A 552 -17.29 0.78 17.93
N GLY A 553 -16.34 1.55 17.36
CA GLY A 553 -16.47 2.97 17.01
C GLY A 553 -15.51 3.94 17.74
N LEU A 554 -14.55 3.44 18.52
CA LEU A 554 -13.67 4.28 19.36
C LEU A 554 -12.42 4.76 18.63
N VAL A 555 -12.61 5.75 17.75
CA VAL A 555 -11.54 6.41 16.98
C VAL A 555 -11.80 7.92 16.93
N GLY A 556 -10.74 8.72 16.96
CA GLY A 556 -10.84 10.16 16.76
C GLY A 556 -9.57 10.77 16.14
N PRO A 557 -9.69 11.93 15.49
CA PRO A 557 -8.56 12.57 14.84
C PRO A 557 -7.71 13.38 15.83
N LEU A 558 -6.40 13.42 15.56
CA LEU A 558 -5.41 14.21 16.28
C LEU A 558 -4.67 15.11 15.29
N LEU A 559 -4.43 16.36 15.65
CA LEU A 559 -3.73 17.32 14.80
C LEU A 559 -2.54 17.92 15.54
N ILE A 560 -1.35 17.77 14.97
CA ILE A 560 -0.10 18.30 15.52
C ILE A 560 0.45 19.37 14.59
N CYS A 561 0.46 20.62 15.05
CA CYS A 561 0.87 21.78 14.25
C CYS A 561 2.22 22.35 14.68
N ARG A 562 2.87 23.08 13.76
CA ARG A 562 4.01 23.92 14.12
C ARG A 562 3.61 24.98 15.15
N LYS A 563 4.59 25.43 15.92
CA LYS A 563 4.41 26.48 16.91
C LYS A 563 3.99 27.81 16.29
N GLY A 564 2.96 28.45 16.84
CA GLY A 564 2.46 29.76 16.42
C GLY A 564 1.54 29.75 15.20
N ILE A 565 1.07 28.59 14.74
CA ILE A 565 0.13 28.45 13.61
C ILE A 565 -1.33 28.43 14.09
N MET A 566 -1.57 28.00 15.32
CA MET A 566 -2.86 27.79 15.94
C MET A 566 -3.22 29.01 16.81
N PRO A 567 -4.03 29.96 16.30
CA PRO A 567 -4.59 31.04 17.11
C PRO A 567 -5.45 30.51 18.27
N ALA A 568 -5.88 31.41 19.17
CA ALA A 568 -6.81 31.09 20.26
C ALA A 568 -8.15 30.47 19.79
N SER A 569 -8.47 30.57 18.50
CA SER A 569 -9.63 29.93 17.85
C SER A 569 -9.42 28.47 17.43
N TRP A 570 -8.25 27.86 17.72
CA TRP A 570 -7.96 26.43 17.52
C TRP A 570 -7.97 25.93 16.06
N LYS A 571 -7.98 26.85 15.09
CA LYS A 571 -7.95 26.57 13.65
C LYS A 571 -6.75 27.27 13.02
N PRO A 572 -5.92 26.60 12.19
CA PRO A 572 -4.74 27.21 11.55
C PRO A 572 -5.07 28.50 10.79
N ASP A 573 -4.24 29.54 10.93
CA ASP A 573 -4.47 30.86 10.32
C ASP A 573 -4.45 30.85 8.78
N ASN A 574 -3.83 29.83 8.17
CA ASN A 574 -3.61 29.71 6.73
C ASN A 574 -4.64 28.82 6.01
N VAL A 575 -5.61 28.26 6.73
CA VAL A 575 -6.64 27.36 6.19
C VAL A 575 -8.01 27.97 6.41
N ASP A 576 -8.85 27.98 5.38
CA ASP A 576 -10.23 28.49 5.46
C ASP A 576 -11.20 27.43 6.01
N LYS A 577 -10.99 26.14 5.70
CA LYS A 577 -11.79 25.01 6.22
C LYS A 577 -10.96 23.74 6.40
N GLU A 578 -11.31 22.97 7.43
CA GLU A 578 -10.71 21.67 7.72
C GLU A 578 -11.80 20.60 7.71
N PHE A 579 -11.52 19.47 7.06
CA PHE A 579 -12.37 18.28 7.07
C PHE A 579 -11.55 17.07 7.49
N PHE A 580 -12.14 16.23 8.33
CA PHE A 580 -11.55 14.96 8.77
C PHE A 580 -12.39 13.82 8.23
N LEU A 581 -11.77 12.90 7.50
CA LEU A 581 -12.40 11.71 6.93
C LEU A 581 -11.69 10.46 7.43
N LEU A 582 -12.46 9.56 8.02
CA LEU A 582 -12.10 8.18 8.30
C LEU A 582 -12.77 7.32 7.24
N ALA A 583 -11.96 6.71 6.37
CA ALA A 583 -12.40 5.65 5.48
C ALA A 583 -12.05 4.31 6.11
N THR A 584 -13.06 3.47 6.33
CA THR A 584 -12.89 2.15 6.93
C THR A 584 -14.11 1.28 6.63
N VAL A 585 -13.87 -0.01 6.50
CA VAL A 585 -14.92 -1.03 6.59
C VAL A 585 -15.14 -1.33 8.08
N PHE A 586 -16.21 -0.79 8.66
CA PHE A 586 -16.56 -1.12 10.03
C PHE A 586 -17.10 -2.54 10.07
N ASP A 587 -16.29 -3.46 10.58
CA ASP A 587 -16.69 -4.85 10.76
C ASP A 587 -17.45 -5.00 12.09
N GLU A 588 -18.79 -4.94 12.02
CA GLU A 588 -19.62 -5.09 13.21
C GLU A 588 -19.59 -6.53 13.77
N ASN A 589 -19.04 -7.50 13.04
CA ASN A 589 -18.81 -8.85 13.56
C ASN A 589 -17.73 -8.85 14.65
N GLN A 590 -16.75 -7.94 14.56
CA GLN A 590 -15.69 -7.76 15.57
C GLN A 590 -16.10 -6.83 16.72
N SER A 591 -17.28 -6.22 16.65
CA SER A 591 -17.79 -5.30 17.67
C SER A 591 -17.96 -5.99 19.03
N TRP A 592 -17.72 -5.24 20.12
CA TRP A 592 -18.10 -5.67 21.47
C TRP A 592 -19.62 -5.88 21.61
N TYR A 593 -20.39 -5.21 20.74
CA TYR A 593 -21.84 -5.13 20.82
C TYR A 593 -22.56 -6.03 19.81
N LEU A 594 -21.88 -6.95 19.11
CA LEU A 594 -22.51 -7.85 18.14
C LEU A 594 -23.71 -8.59 18.77
N ASP A 595 -23.52 -9.20 19.95
CA ASP A 595 -24.59 -9.92 20.65
C ASP A 595 -25.73 -9.00 21.08
N ASP A 596 -25.42 -7.79 21.56
CA ASP A 596 -26.44 -6.78 21.89
C ASP A 596 -27.25 -6.40 20.65
N ASN A 597 -26.59 -6.29 19.50
CA ASN A 597 -27.20 -5.92 18.22
C ASN A 597 -28.08 -7.05 17.67
N ILE A 598 -27.61 -8.29 17.68
CA ILE A 598 -28.40 -9.47 17.30
C ILE A 598 -29.68 -9.54 18.13
N ASN A 599 -29.56 -9.50 19.47
CA ASN A 599 -30.70 -9.63 20.37
C ASN A 599 -31.70 -8.47 20.26
N LYS A 600 -31.26 -7.30 19.79
CA LYS A 600 -32.09 -6.10 19.73
C LYS A 600 -32.77 -5.90 18.39
N PHE A 601 -32.08 -6.20 17.30
CA PHE A 601 -32.50 -5.82 15.95
C PHE A 601 -32.98 -7.00 15.10
N ILE A 602 -32.58 -8.24 15.44
CA ILE A 602 -33.02 -9.45 14.73
C ILE A 602 -34.28 -10.03 15.38
N GLU A 603 -35.22 -10.50 14.56
CA GLU A 603 -36.50 -11.07 15.03
C GLU A 603 -36.34 -12.45 15.71
N GLU A 604 -35.44 -13.29 15.21
CA GLU A 604 -35.16 -14.66 15.67
C GLU A 604 -33.66 -14.83 16.03
N PRO A 605 -33.15 -14.14 17.06
CA PRO A 605 -31.72 -14.09 17.38
C PRO A 605 -31.08 -15.45 17.68
N GLU A 606 -31.87 -16.41 18.17
CA GLU A 606 -31.41 -17.78 18.46
C GLU A 606 -31.03 -18.60 17.22
N ASN A 607 -31.47 -18.18 16.02
CA ASN A 607 -31.22 -18.88 14.76
C ASN A 607 -30.05 -18.27 13.97
N VAL A 608 -29.38 -17.26 14.51
CA VAL A 608 -28.26 -16.59 13.84
C VAL A 608 -27.01 -17.47 13.94
N ASP A 609 -26.50 -17.86 12.79
CA ASP A 609 -25.14 -18.39 12.65
C ASP A 609 -24.19 -17.20 12.42
N LYS A 610 -23.16 -17.08 13.24
CA LYS A 610 -22.16 -16.00 13.13
C LYS A 610 -21.05 -16.34 12.14
N GLU A 611 -20.92 -17.62 11.80
CA GLU A 611 -19.94 -18.11 10.83
C GLU A 611 -20.52 -18.13 9.40
N ASP A 612 -21.81 -17.79 9.23
CA ASP A 612 -22.44 -17.62 7.91
C ASP A 612 -21.83 -16.42 7.19
N GLU A 613 -21.21 -16.66 6.03
CA GLU A 613 -20.51 -15.62 5.25
C GLU A 613 -21.45 -14.47 4.85
N ASP A 614 -22.67 -14.77 4.42
CA ASP A 614 -23.63 -13.71 4.07
C ASP A 614 -24.05 -12.87 5.29
N PHE A 615 -24.09 -13.46 6.49
CA PHE A 615 -24.32 -12.73 7.73
C PHE A 615 -23.13 -11.81 8.04
N GLN A 616 -21.91 -12.33 7.94
CA GLN A 616 -20.70 -11.55 8.15
C GLN A 616 -20.63 -10.38 7.18
N GLU A 617 -20.88 -10.62 5.90
CA GLU A 617 -20.85 -9.60 4.85
C GLU A 617 -21.91 -8.51 5.08
N SER A 618 -23.12 -8.90 5.52
CA SER A 618 -24.18 -7.93 5.86
C SER A 618 -23.79 -6.95 6.99
N ASN A 619 -22.76 -7.27 7.76
CA ASN A 619 -22.27 -6.49 8.90
C ASN A 619 -20.95 -5.73 8.59
N LYS A 620 -20.42 -5.80 7.37
CA LYS A 620 -19.23 -5.04 6.93
C LYS A 620 -19.65 -3.69 6.33
N MET A 621 -19.60 -2.65 7.15
CA MET A 621 -20.16 -1.34 6.80
C MET A 621 -19.10 -0.43 6.16
N HIS A 622 -19.00 -0.47 4.83
CA HIS A 622 -18.09 0.32 3.98
C HIS A 622 -18.39 1.83 4.03
N SER A 623 -17.75 2.57 4.95
CA SER A 623 -18.20 3.91 5.31
C SER A 623 -17.13 5.00 5.30
N ILE A 624 -17.57 6.25 5.14
CA ILE A 624 -16.77 7.45 5.44
C ILE A 624 -17.39 8.13 6.67
N ASN A 625 -16.61 8.26 7.74
CA ASN A 625 -17.05 8.80 9.04
C ASN A 625 -18.28 8.08 9.64
N GLY A 626 -18.48 6.80 9.29
CA GLY A 626 -19.65 6.01 9.70
C GLY A 626 -20.90 6.26 8.85
N TYR A 627 -20.80 6.94 7.69
CA TYR A 627 -21.92 7.09 6.77
C TYR A 627 -21.67 6.38 5.45
N MET A 628 -22.75 5.91 4.82
CA MET A 628 -22.73 5.18 3.54
C MET A 628 -23.68 5.82 2.53
N TYR A 629 -23.49 5.54 1.24
CA TYR A 629 -24.42 5.89 0.15
C TYR A 629 -24.86 7.37 0.13
N GLY A 630 -23.92 8.29 0.40
CA GLY A 630 -24.15 9.74 0.28
C GLY A 630 -24.83 10.41 1.47
N ASN A 631 -25.00 9.68 2.58
CA ASN A 631 -25.69 10.16 3.77
C ASN A 631 -24.91 11.18 4.62
N GLN A 632 -23.61 11.36 4.37
CA GLN A 632 -22.77 12.27 5.15
C GLN A 632 -23.16 13.73 4.91
N LYS A 633 -23.27 14.51 6.00
CA LYS A 633 -23.62 15.93 5.96
C LYS A 633 -22.47 16.78 6.47
N GLY A 634 -22.39 18.02 5.97
CA GLY A 634 -21.47 19.04 6.49
C GLY A 634 -20.15 19.20 5.73
N LEU A 635 -20.01 18.55 4.57
CA LEU A 635 -18.89 18.75 3.63
C LEU A 635 -19.18 19.93 2.70
N GLU A 636 -19.29 21.13 3.25
CA GLU A 636 -19.63 22.34 2.51
C GLU A 636 -18.50 23.36 2.55
N MET A 637 -18.05 23.83 1.39
CA MET A 637 -16.98 24.81 1.21
C MET A 637 -17.35 25.92 0.21
N CYS A 638 -16.57 26.98 0.19
CA CYS A 638 -16.74 28.08 -0.75
C CYS A 638 -15.68 28.04 -1.85
N LEU A 639 -16.08 28.46 -3.05
CA LEU A 639 -15.20 28.57 -4.20
C LEU A 639 -13.96 29.43 -3.89
N GLY A 640 -12.77 28.85 -4.09
CA GLY A 640 -11.49 29.51 -3.87
C GLY A 640 -10.96 29.53 -2.44
N GLU A 641 -11.67 28.93 -1.47
CA GLU A 641 -11.15 28.69 -0.11
C GLU A 641 -9.92 27.78 -0.14
N ILE A 642 -9.03 27.89 0.85
CA ILE A 642 -7.98 26.93 1.12
C ILE A 642 -8.54 25.87 2.08
N VAL A 643 -8.69 24.65 1.59
CA VAL A 643 -9.29 23.54 2.34
C VAL A 643 -8.23 22.50 2.67
N SER A 644 -8.12 22.14 3.94
CA SER A 644 -7.27 21.05 4.41
C SER A 644 -8.12 19.81 4.66
N TRP A 645 -7.82 18.73 3.95
CA TRP A 645 -8.42 17.42 4.14
C TRP A 645 -7.47 16.53 4.95
N HIS A 646 -7.98 16.02 6.06
CA HIS A 646 -7.28 15.16 6.99
C HIS A 646 -7.87 13.76 6.86
N LEU A 647 -7.13 12.86 6.21
CA LEU A 647 -7.60 11.51 5.89
C LEU A 647 -6.94 10.52 6.83
N ILE A 648 -7.72 9.60 7.37
CA ILE A 648 -7.27 8.51 8.25
C ILE A 648 -7.99 7.22 7.86
N SER A 649 -7.38 6.07 8.13
CA SER A 649 -7.98 4.75 7.92
C SER A 649 -7.55 3.79 9.04
N MET A 650 -8.33 2.72 9.25
CA MET A 650 -8.15 1.63 10.22
C MET A 650 -8.83 0.38 9.65
N GLY A 651 -8.48 -0.82 10.13
CA GLY A 651 -9.16 -2.07 9.79
C GLY A 651 -8.22 -3.20 9.38
N THR A 652 -8.63 -4.01 8.41
CA THR A 652 -7.94 -5.24 7.96
C THR A 652 -7.19 -5.00 6.64
N GLU A 653 -6.69 -6.06 5.99
CA GLU A 653 -6.09 -6.03 4.67
C GLU A 653 -7.05 -5.55 3.57
N VAL A 654 -8.36 -5.67 3.77
CA VAL A 654 -9.32 -5.14 2.79
C VAL A 654 -9.33 -3.61 2.74
N ASP A 655 -8.86 -2.93 3.80
CA ASP A 655 -8.87 -1.47 3.93
C ASP A 655 -7.79 -0.75 3.09
N ILE A 656 -7.73 -1.05 1.79
CA ILE A 656 -7.01 -0.30 0.77
C ILE A 656 -7.93 0.75 0.18
N HIS A 657 -7.71 2.02 0.52
CA HIS A 657 -8.64 3.08 0.12
C HIS A 657 -8.00 4.06 -0.85
N GLY A 658 -8.50 4.11 -2.08
CA GLY A 658 -8.21 5.20 -3.03
C GLY A 658 -9.24 6.33 -2.91
N ILE A 659 -9.09 7.26 -1.96
CA ILE A 659 -10.08 8.33 -1.73
C ILE A 659 -9.97 9.44 -2.79
N TYR A 660 -10.86 9.39 -3.76
CA TYR A 660 -10.93 10.26 -4.93
C TYR A 660 -11.89 11.43 -4.74
N PHE A 661 -11.45 12.63 -5.10
CA PHE A 661 -12.25 13.86 -5.11
C PHE A 661 -12.60 14.26 -6.55
N SER A 662 -13.83 13.97 -6.97
CA SER A 662 -14.26 14.31 -8.32
C SER A 662 -14.22 15.81 -8.60
N GLY A 663 -13.75 16.18 -9.79
CA GLY A 663 -13.75 17.56 -10.30
C GLY A 663 -12.70 18.52 -9.71
N ASN A 664 -12.04 18.18 -8.60
CA ASN A 664 -10.99 19.01 -7.99
C ASN A 664 -9.76 18.17 -7.62
N THR A 665 -8.57 18.75 -7.76
CA THR A 665 -7.31 18.14 -7.33
C THR A 665 -6.84 18.75 -6.03
N PHE A 666 -5.95 18.06 -5.32
CA PHE A 666 -5.23 18.55 -4.16
C PHE A 666 -3.71 18.38 -4.32
N VAL A 667 -2.97 18.93 -3.36
CA VAL A 667 -1.53 18.70 -3.20
C VAL A 667 -1.31 17.94 -1.92
N SER A 668 -0.56 16.84 -1.99
CA SER A 668 -0.09 16.10 -0.82
C SER A 668 1.37 15.70 -1.04
N GLN A 669 2.19 15.84 0.01
CA GLN A 669 3.65 15.61 -0.05
C GLN A 669 4.33 16.30 -1.25
N GLY A 670 3.87 17.51 -1.59
CA GLY A 670 4.41 18.34 -2.68
C GLY A 670 4.08 17.85 -4.10
N THR A 671 3.18 16.88 -4.26
CA THR A 671 2.76 16.33 -5.56
C THR A 671 1.29 16.59 -5.86
N ARG A 672 0.95 16.77 -7.13
CA ARG A 672 -0.44 16.92 -7.58
C ARG A 672 -1.15 15.56 -7.62
N LYS A 673 -2.28 15.44 -6.94
CA LYS A 673 -3.15 14.25 -6.96
C LYS A 673 -4.63 14.65 -6.93
N ASP A 674 -5.52 13.72 -7.25
CA ASP A 674 -6.95 13.82 -6.92
C ASP A 674 -7.47 12.61 -6.13
N THR A 675 -6.61 11.61 -5.94
CA THR A 675 -6.87 10.40 -5.17
C THR A 675 -5.78 10.23 -4.11
N ALA A 676 -6.20 9.97 -2.87
CA ALA A 676 -5.30 9.73 -1.75
C ALA A 676 -5.43 8.28 -1.29
N ASN A 677 -4.33 7.53 -1.41
CA ASN A 677 -4.26 6.16 -0.89
C ASN A 677 -4.02 6.19 0.63
N ILE A 678 -4.87 5.51 1.38
CA ILE A 678 -4.74 5.34 2.83
C ILE A 678 -5.04 3.89 3.21
N PHE A 679 -4.34 3.40 4.23
CA PHE A 679 -4.34 2.03 4.74
C PHE A 679 -4.56 2.03 6.27
N PRO A 680 -4.77 0.87 6.93
CA PRO A 680 -4.99 0.81 8.37
C PRO A 680 -3.96 1.60 9.17
N HIS A 681 -4.41 2.44 10.09
CA HIS A 681 -3.57 3.26 10.99
C HIS A 681 -2.64 4.27 10.30
N THR A 682 -2.84 4.52 9.00
CA THR A 682 -2.14 5.59 8.27
C THR A 682 -2.96 6.87 8.22
N SER A 683 -2.29 7.97 7.89
CA SER A 683 -2.92 9.27 7.76
C SER A 683 -2.29 10.08 6.62
N ALA A 684 -3.09 10.98 6.05
CA ALA A 684 -2.65 11.92 5.05
C ALA A 684 -3.22 13.33 5.31
N THR A 685 -2.46 14.34 4.90
CA THR A 685 -2.93 15.73 4.82
C THR A 685 -2.92 16.15 3.35
N ALA A 686 -4.05 16.64 2.85
CA ALA A 686 -4.23 17.08 1.48
C ALA A 686 -4.74 18.52 1.43
N ALA A 687 -4.01 19.39 0.73
CA ALA A 687 -4.38 20.79 0.55
C ALA A 687 -5.10 20.99 -0.77
N MET A 688 -6.35 21.44 -0.72
CA MET A 688 -7.22 21.67 -1.88
C MET A 688 -7.62 23.13 -1.97
N LYS A 689 -7.72 23.65 -3.20
CA LYS A 689 -8.35 24.93 -3.49
C LYS A 689 -9.43 24.73 -4.55
N PRO A 690 -10.70 24.54 -4.17
CA PRO A 690 -11.75 24.20 -5.11
C PRO A 690 -11.98 25.35 -6.10
N ASP A 691 -11.99 25.02 -7.38
CA ASP A 691 -12.02 26.01 -8.47
C ASP A 691 -13.28 25.90 -9.34
N SER A 692 -14.18 24.99 -8.98
CA SER A 692 -15.40 24.67 -9.72
C SER A 692 -16.58 24.63 -8.74
N GLN A 693 -17.67 25.32 -9.08
CA GLN A 693 -18.89 25.32 -8.28
C GLN A 693 -19.72 24.08 -8.62
N GLY A 694 -20.28 23.41 -7.61
CA GLY A 694 -21.13 22.25 -7.83
C GLY A 694 -21.23 21.33 -6.63
N LEU A 695 -22.00 20.27 -6.82
CA LEU A 695 -21.99 19.09 -5.96
C LEU A 695 -21.06 18.07 -6.61
N PHE A 696 -20.11 17.58 -5.83
CA PHE A 696 -19.08 16.66 -6.26
C PHE A 696 -19.06 15.46 -5.32
N GLU A 697 -18.55 14.35 -5.81
CA GLU A 697 -18.37 13.13 -5.05
C GLU A 697 -16.96 13.07 -4.44
N VAL A 698 -16.89 12.58 -3.20
CA VAL A 698 -15.70 11.99 -2.57
C VAL A 698 -15.97 10.51 -2.35
N ALA A 699 -15.21 9.63 -2.97
CA ALA A 699 -15.47 8.19 -2.96
C ALA A 699 -14.19 7.37 -2.96
N CYS A 700 -14.26 6.14 -2.47
CA CYS A 700 -13.23 5.15 -2.69
C CYS A 700 -13.25 4.67 -4.14
N LEU A 701 -12.08 4.50 -4.77
CA LEU A 701 -11.96 3.91 -6.11
C LEU A 701 -11.79 2.40 -6.10
N THR A 702 -11.51 1.80 -4.93
CA THR A 702 -11.56 0.36 -4.73
C THR A 702 -13.00 -0.10 -4.98
N THR A 703 -13.15 -1.04 -5.91
CA THR A 703 -14.43 -1.42 -6.51
C THR A 703 -15.47 -1.86 -5.48
N ASP A 704 -15.13 -2.78 -4.59
CA ASP A 704 -16.08 -3.31 -3.60
C ASP A 704 -16.44 -2.23 -2.57
N HIS A 705 -15.49 -1.40 -2.15
CA HIS A 705 -15.79 -0.25 -1.29
C HIS A 705 -16.75 0.74 -1.96
N TYR A 706 -16.58 0.99 -3.26
CA TYR A 706 -17.45 1.90 -4.02
C TYR A 706 -18.89 1.37 -4.07
N THR A 707 -19.04 0.11 -4.48
CA THR A 707 -20.33 -0.60 -4.55
C THR A 707 -20.95 -0.70 -3.17
N GLY A 708 -20.19 -1.13 -2.17
CA GLY A 708 -20.57 -1.25 -0.76
C GLY A 708 -20.96 0.07 -0.08
N GLY A 709 -20.78 1.22 -0.72
CA GLY A 709 -21.36 2.49 -0.30
C GLY A 709 -20.38 3.51 0.28
N MET A 710 -19.07 3.30 0.13
CA MET A 710 -18.01 4.23 0.55
C MET A 710 -17.88 5.43 -0.41
N ARG A 711 -18.99 6.17 -0.55
CA ARG A 711 -19.13 7.34 -1.42
C ARG A 711 -20.02 8.40 -0.78
N GLN A 712 -19.55 9.65 -0.82
CA GLN A 712 -20.19 10.81 -0.19
C GLN A 712 -20.17 12.03 -1.11
N MET A 713 -20.94 13.05 -0.76
CA MET A 713 -21.00 14.30 -1.53
C MET A 713 -20.35 15.46 -0.77
N TYR A 714 -19.59 16.29 -1.49
CA TYR A 714 -19.13 17.59 -1.01
C TYR A 714 -19.62 18.72 -1.91
N GLU A 715 -19.98 19.86 -1.31
CA GLU A 715 -20.60 20.98 -2.01
C GLU A 715 -19.66 22.19 -2.03
N VAL A 716 -19.41 22.73 -3.23
CA VAL A 716 -18.66 23.98 -3.43
C VAL A 716 -19.63 25.10 -3.79
N LYS A 717 -19.86 26.02 -2.85
CA LYS A 717 -20.80 27.15 -2.97
C LYS A 717 -20.12 28.42 -3.46
N ARG A 718 -20.90 29.32 -4.06
CA ARG A 718 -20.46 30.66 -4.44
C ARG A 718 -20.73 31.66 -3.31
N CYS A 719 -19.72 31.89 -2.46
CA CYS A 719 -19.85 32.72 -1.26
C CYS A 719 -19.37 34.18 -1.44
N GLY A 720 -19.40 34.70 -2.66
CA GLY A 720 -18.97 36.07 -2.99
C GLY A 720 -17.68 36.18 -3.81
N SER A 721 -16.91 35.09 -3.93
CA SER A 721 -15.76 35.00 -4.84
C SER A 721 -16.20 34.90 -6.30
N SER A 722 -15.47 35.58 -7.20
CA SER A 722 -15.50 35.30 -8.63
C SER A 722 -14.32 34.39 -8.95
N ALA A 723 -14.57 33.20 -9.51
CA ALA A 723 -13.49 32.45 -10.14
C ALA A 723 -12.90 33.34 -11.24
N LYS A 724 -11.57 33.48 -11.25
CA LYS A 724 -10.90 34.04 -12.41
C LYS A 724 -11.04 33.01 -13.51
N ASP A 725 -11.74 33.34 -14.59
CA ASP A 725 -11.71 32.53 -15.79
C ASP A 725 -10.29 32.56 -16.36
N GLU A 726 -9.57 31.44 -16.23
CA GLU A 726 -8.30 31.26 -16.92
C GLU A 726 -8.54 31.27 -18.43
N GLN A 727 -7.70 32.02 -19.15
CA GLN A 727 -7.73 32.04 -20.61
C GLN A 727 -7.04 30.79 -21.16
N TYR A 728 -7.84 29.88 -21.72
CA TYR A 728 -7.35 28.73 -22.48
C TYR A 728 -7.03 29.18 -23.90
N THR A 729 -5.75 29.14 -24.26
CA THR A 729 -5.24 29.75 -25.52
C THR A 729 -5.12 28.75 -26.66
N HIS A 730 -5.09 27.45 -26.36
CA HIS A 730 -4.86 26.40 -27.33
C HIS A 730 -5.89 25.28 -27.15
N GLN A 731 -6.48 24.81 -28.25
CA GLN A 731 -7.48 23.73 -28.23
C GLN A 731 -6.97 22.52 -29.02
N LYS A 732 -6.87 21.37 -28.35
CA LYS A 732 -6.59 20.07 -28.97
C LYS A 732 -7.89 19.32 -29.16
N THR A 733 -8.07 18.67 -30.31
CA THR A 733 -9.28 17.88 -30.60
C THR A 733 -8.89 16.44 -30.89
N PHE A 734 -9.56 15.50 -30.24
CA PHE A 734 -9.38 14.06 -30.44
C PHE A 734 -10.72 13.44 -30.85
N TYR A 735 -10.68 12.46 -31.75
CA TYR A 735 -11.85 11.71 -32.19
C TYR A 735 -11.72 10.30 -31.61
N ILE A 736 -12.50 9.98 -30.59
CA ILE A 736 -12.40 8.71 -29.86
C ILE A 736 -13.73 7.99 -29.98
N ALA A 737 -13.71 6.67 -30.17
CA ALA A 737 -14.92 5.86 -30.06
C ALA A 737 -14.74 4.73 -29.05
N ALA A 738 -15.81 4.39 -28.36
CA ALA A 738 -15.93 3.10 -27.68
C ALA A 738 -16.41 2.07 -28.71
N ILE A 739 -15.62 1.02 -28.92
CA ILE A 739 -15.93 -0.07 -29.86
C ILE A 739 -15.87 -1.42 -29.13
N GLU A 740 -16.67 -2.38 -29.60
CA GLU A 740 -16.63 -3.76 -29.10
C GLU A 740 -15.64 -4.58 -29.93
N ILE A 741 -14.75 -5.32 -29.27
CA ILE A 741 -13.76 -6.19 -29.91
C ILE A 741 -13.68 -7.56 -29.21
N GLU A 742 -13.21 -8.58 -29.92
CA GLU A 742 -12.65 -9.78 -29.28
C GLU A 742 -11.26 -9.40 -28.75
N TRP A 743 -11.06 -9.57 -27.45
CA TRP A 743 -9.81 -9.39 -26.75
C TRP A 743 -9.29 -10.72 -26.28
N ASP A 744 -8.01 -10.99 -26.54
CA ASP A 744 -7.34 -12.21 -26.09
C ASP A 744 -6.22 -11.82 -25.13
N TYR A 745 -6.33 -12.21 -23.87
CA TYR A 745 -5.33 -11.89 -22.83
C TYR A 745 -4.01 -12.64 -23.04
N SER A 746 -4.06 -13.85 -23.61
CA SER A 746 -2.89 -14.71 -23.85
C SER A 746 -2.96 -15.38 -25.23
N PRO A 747 -2.72 -14.61 -26.32
CA PRO A 747 -2.72 -15.17 -27.68
C PRO A 747 -1.67 -16.29 -27.88
N ASN A 748 -0.60 -16.29 -27.09
CA ASN A 748 0.46 -17.29 -27.14
C ASN A 748 0.89 -17.72 -25.72
N ARG A 749 0.82 -19.02 -25.45
CA ARG A 749 1.24 -19.64 -24.17
C ARG A 749 2.66 -20.22 -24.18
N THR A 750 3.45 -19.98 -25.23
CA THR A 750 4.83 -20.50 -25.33
C THR A 750 5.73 -19.91 -24.24
N TRP A 751 5.60 -18.60 -23.99
CA TRP A 751 6.39 -17.91 -22.96
C TRP A 751 6.07 -18.49 -21.57
N GLU A 752 4.78 -18.66 -21.25
CA GLU A 752 4.29 -19.29 -20.02
C GLU A 752 4.84 -20.72 -19.84
N GLN A 753 4.75 -21.55 -20.88
CA GLN A 753 5.23 -22.93 -20.85
C GLN A 753 6.75 -23.02 -20.62
N GLU A 754 7.53 -22.10 -21.20
CA GLU A 754 8.97 -22.03 -20.97
C GLU A 754 9.29 -21.51 -19.55
N ARG A 755 8.54 -20.51 -19.05
CA ARG A 755 8.66 -19.97 -17.68
C ARG A 755 8.40 -21.03 -16.62
N HIS A 756 7.34 -21.82 -16.79
CA HIS A 756 6.89 -22.82 -15.82
C HIS A 756 7.29 -24.25 -16.17
N GLN A 757 8.35 -24.45 -16.95
CA GLN A 757 8.82 -25.78 -17.40
C GLN A 757 9.14 -26.79 -16.30
N PHE A 758 9.26 -26.34 -15.04
CA PHE A 758 9.55 -27.19 -13.86
C PHE A 758 8.32 -27.51 -13.02
N HIS A 759 7.15 -27.01 -13.40
CA HIS A 759 5.88 -27.38 -12.79
C HIS A 759 5.24 -28.53 -13.57
N ASP A 760 4.52 -29.41 -12.87
CA ASP A 760 3.73 -30.45 -13.52
C ASP A 760 2.55 -29.85 -14.31
N GLU A 761 1.97 -28.76 -13.78
CA GLU A 761 0.92 -27.96 -14.40
C GLU A 761 1.25 -26.46 -14.29
N SER A 762 0.90 -25.68 -15.32
CA SER A 762 1.17 -24.24 -15.30
C SER A 762 0.26 -23.54 -14.29
N PRO A 763 0.79 -22.63 -13.45
CA PRO A 763 -0.03 -21.75 -12.61
C PRO A 763 -1.05 -20.90 -13.39
N GLY A 764 -0.84 -20.69 -14.70
CA GLY A 764 -1.80 -20.00 -15.56
C GLY A 764 -3.02 -20.82 -16.00
N ASN A 765 -3.06 -22.12 -15.67
CA ASN A 765 -4.13 -23.02 -16.09
C ASN A 765 -5.53 -22.62 -15.59
N PRO A 766 -5.75 -22.23 -14.31
CA PRO A 766 -7.06 -21.82 -13.81
C PRO A 766 -7.70 -20.69 -14.65
N PHE A 767 -6.89 -19.78 -15.19
CA PHE A 767 -7.35 -18.61 -15.94
C PHE A 767 -7.44 -18.84 -17.45
N LEU A 768 -6.54 -19.66 -18.02
CA LEU A 768 -6.36 -19.76 -19.46
C LEU A 768 -6.89 -21.07 -20.07
N ASN A 769 -7.11 -22.10 -19.25
CA ASN A 769 -7.64 -23.36 -19.75
C ASN A 769 -9.14 -23.24 -20.05
N LYS A 770 -9.50 -23.81 -21.19
CA LYS A 770 -10.87 -23.86 -21.68
C LYS A 770 -11.47 -25.24 -21.40
N GLU A 771 -11.55 -25.59 -20.12
CA GLU A 771 -12.28 -26.78 -19.70
C GLU A 771 -13.80 -26.63 -19.98
N ASP A 772 -14.61 -27.63 -19.64
CA ASP A 772 -16.00 -27.70 -20.10
C ASP A 772 -16.87 -26.48 -19.68
N LYS A 773 -16.61 -25.90 -18.49
CA LYS A 773 -17.33 -24.74 -17.93
C LYS A 773 -16.64 -23.38 -18.14
N PHE A 774 -15.31 -23.33 -18.31
CA PHE A 774 -14.54 -22.08 -18.32
C PHE A 774 -14.51 -21.38 -19.70
N ILE A 775 -14.26 -20.06 -19.69
CA ILE A 775 -14.20 -19.22 -20.90
C ILE A 775 -12.83 -19.31 -21.59
N GLY A 776 -11.75 -19.31 -20.81
CA GLY A 776 -10.35 -19.26 -21.28
C GLY A 776 -9.92 -17.83 -21.64
N SER A 777 -8.90 -17.65 -22.48
CA SER A 777 -8.23 -16.35 -22.63
C SER A 777 -8.98 -15.27 -23.46
N LYS A 778 -10.12 -15.59 -24.07
CA LYS A 778 -10.79 -14.73 -25.06
C LYS A 778 -12.13 -14.20 -24.56
N TYR A 779 -12.27 -12.88 -24.59
CA TYR A 779 -13.45 -12.17 -24.11
C TYR A 779 -13.86 -11.08 -25.10
N LYS A 780 -15.16 -10.88 -25.27
CA LYS A 780 -15.71 -9.66 -25.87
C LYS A 780 -15.56 -8.52 -24.87
N LYS A 781 -14.98 -7.41 -25.32
CA LYS A 781 -14.69 -6.22 -24.50
C LYS A 781 -15.08 -4.94 -25.23
N ALA A 782 -15.31 -3.86 -24.47
CA ALA A 782 -15.44 -2.49 -24.99
C ALA A 782 -14.15 -1.71 -24.74
N VAL A 783 -13.60 -1.08 -25.77
CA VAL A 783 -12.33 -0.34 -25.68
C VAL A 783 -12.40 1.01 -26.37
N TYR A 784 -11.61 1.97 -25.88
CA TYR A 784 -11.42 3.25 -26.56
C TYR A 784 -10.44 3.12 -27.73
N ARG A 785 -10.80 3.65 -28.90
CA ARG A 785 -9.91 3.75 -30.07
C ARG A 785 -9.99 5.13 -30.72
N GLU A 786 -8.85 5.61 -31.22
CA GLU A 786 -8.74 6.90 -31.90
C GLU A 786 -9.09 6.79 -33.39
N TYR A 787 -9.69 7.84 -33.94
CA TYR A 787 -10.05 7.99 -35.34
C TYR A 787 -9.44 9.27 -35.92
N THR A 788 -9.28 9.31 -37.24
CA THR A 788 -8.63 10.45 -37.90
C THR A 788 -9.48 11.72 -37.90
N ASP A 789 -10.81 11.58 -37.87
CA ASP A 789 -11.75 12.69 -37.93
C ASP A 789 -13.15 12.33 -37.38
N LYS A 790 -14.03 13.33 -37.34
CA LYS A 790 -15.43 13.23 -36.85
C LYS A 790 -16.34 12.29 -37.64
N THR A 791 -15.90 11.74 -38.76
CA THR A 791 -16.70 10.78 -39.54
C THR A 791 -16.62 9.37 -38.95
N PHE A 792 -15.60 9.10 -38.12
CA PHE A 792 -15.35 7.80 -37.50
C PHE A 792 -15.30 6.63 -38.51
N LYS A 793 -14.79 6.89 -39.72
CA LYS A 793 -14.66 5.87 -40.77
C LYS A 793 -13.30 5.22 -40.82
N ILE A 794 -12.25 5.96 -40.48
CA ILE A 794 -10.86 5.52 -40.57
C ILE A 794 -10.29 5.50 -39.16
N PRO A 795 -10.08 4.31 -38.55
CA PRO A 795 -9.39 4.20 -37.29
C PRO A 795 -7.94 4.68 -37.48
N LYS A 796 -7.40 5.36 -36.48
CA LYS A 796 -5.99 5.75 -36.48
C LYS A 796 -5.17 4.52 -36.07
N GLU A 797 -4.30 4.06 -36.97
CA GLU A 797 -3.41 2.94 -36.68
C GLU A 797 -2.42 3.33 -35.58
N ARG A 798 -2.23 2.43 -34.61
CA ARG A 798 -1.17 2.56 -33.61
C ARG A 798 0.17 2.30 -34.27
N ASN A 799 1.15 3.13 -33.95
CA ASN A 799 2.53 2.89 -34.38
C ASN A 799 3.22 1.84 -33.47
N GLU A 800 4.44 1.44 -33.82
CA GLU A 800 5.23 0.48 -33.02
C GLU A 800 5.48 0.95 -31.58
N GLU A 801 5.62 2.26 -31.35
CA GLU A 801 5.81 2.83 -29.99
C GLU A 801 4.53 2.79 -29.15
N GLU A 802 3.36 2.63 -29.78
CA GLU A 802 2.04 2.53 -29.14
C GLU A 802 1.51 1.08 -29.01
N GLU A 803 2.26 0.08 -29.51
CA GLU A 803 1.87 -1.34 -29.43
C GLU A 803 1.62 -1.77 -27.97
N HIS A 804 2.46 -1.28 -27.05
CA HIS A 804 2.39 -1.55 -25.62
C HIS A 804 1.07 -1.13 -24.96
N LEU A 805 0.25 -0.26 -25.58
CA LEU A 805 -0.98 0.23 -24.94
C LEU A 805 -2.02 -0.87 -24.72
N GLY A 806 -1.94 -1.99 -25.47
CA GLY A 806 -2.82 -3.13 -25.26
C GLY A 806 -4.31 -2.72 -25.25
N VAL A 807 -5.01 -3.07 -24.16
CA VAL A 807 -6.44 -2.79 -23.98
C VAL A 807 -6.73 -1.30 -23.85
N GLN A 808 -5.80 -0.52 -23.28
CA GLN A 808 -5.97 0.91 -23.00
C GLN A 808 -6.39 1.68 -24.24
N GLY A 809 -7.05 2.83 -24.04
CA GLY A 809 -7.28 3.81 -25.09
C GLY A 809 -6.00 4.50 -25.59
N PRO A 810 -6.09 5.37 -26.61
CA PRO A 810 -4.95 6.18 -27.04
C PRO A 810 -4.38 7.03 -25.90
N MET A 811 -3.06 7.24 -25.88
CA MET A 811 -2.46 8.22 -24.97
C MET A 811 -2.81 9.63 -25.42
N LEU A 812 -3.42 10.41 -24.53
CA LEU A 812 -3.80 11.79 -24.79
C LEU A 812 -2.78 12.73 -24.17
N PHE A 813 -2.30 13.73 -24.92
CA PHE A 813 -1.29 14.67 -24.44
C PHE A 813 -1.82 16.09 -24.34
N ALA A 814 -1.64 16.72 -23.18
CA ALA A 814 -2.02 18.10 -22.94
C ALA A 814 -0.94 18.89 -22.20
N ASN A 815 -0.90 20.19 -22.44
CA ASN A 815 -0.10 21.12 -21.67
C ASN A 815 -1.00 21.92 -20.73
N VAL A 816 -0.45 22.36 -19.60
CA VAL A 816 -1.12 23.36 -18.75
C VAL A 816 -1.52 24.59 -19.59
N GLY A 817 -2.80 24.95 -19.54
CA GLY A 817 -3.44 26.01 -20.34
C GLY A 817 -4.12 25.54 -21.62
N ASP A 818 -4.03 24.25 -21.98
CA ASP A 818 -4.78 23.66 -23.09
C ASP A 818 -6.27 23.47 -22.74
N ARG A 819 -7.11 23.43 -23.78
CA ARG A 819 -8.46 22.88 -23.76
C ARG A 819 -8.48 21.63 -24.65
N ILE A 820 -8.90 20.50 -24.09
CA ILE A 820 -9.08 19.26 -24.84
C ILE A 820 -10.56 19.13 -25.20
N ARG A 821 -10.83 18.94 -26.49
CA ARG A 821 -12.16 18.62 -27.03
C ARG A 821 -12.15 17.17 -27.49
N ILE A 822 -12.82 16.30 -26.76
CA ILE A 822 -13.04 14.92 -27.18
C ILE A 822 -14.36 14.87 -27.93
N VAL A 823 -14.31 14.54 -29.22
CA VAL A 823 -15.49 14.16 -29.99
C VAL A 823 -15.61 12.65 -29.82
N PHE A 824 -16.53 12.23 -28.97
CA PHE A 824 -16.69 10.83 -28.58
C PHE A 824 -17.88 10.22 -29.28
N LYS A 825 -17.68 9.08 -29.96
CA LYS A 825 -18.76 8.30 -30.56
C LYS A 825 -18.92 6.97 -29.84
N ASN A 826 -20.12 6.68 -29.39
CA ASN A 826 -20.41 5.38 -28.81
C ASN A 826 -20.87 4.41 -29.92
N MET A 827 -19.99 3.50 -30.33
CA MET A 827 -20.30 2.45 -31.31
C MET A 827 -20.59 1.09 -30.64
N ALA A 828 -20.64 1.05 -29.31
CA ALA A 828 -20.95 -0.15 -28.56
C ALA A 828 -22.46 -0.33 -28.37
N SER A 829 -22.85 -1.49 -27.85
CA SER A 829 -24.26 -1.90 -27.64
C SER A 829 -24.90 -1.34 -26.36
N ARG A 830 -24.18 -0.49 -25.61
CA ARG A 830 -24.60 0.06 -24.30
C ARG A 830 -24.24 1.53 -24.19
N ARG A 831 -24.82 2.24 -23.21
CA ARG A 831 -24.46 3.63 -22.92
C ARG A 831 -23.09 3.67 -22.24
N TYR A 832 -22.21 4.54 -22.72
CA TYR A 832 -20.91 4.80 -22.12
C TYR A 832 -20.64 6.30 -22.10
N SER A 833 -19.64 6.73 -21.33
CA SER A 833 -19.16 8.10 -21.32
C SER A 833 -17.63 8.12 -21.43
N ILE A 834 -17.02 9.30 -21.35
CA ILE A 834 -15.57 9.44 -21.22
C ILE A 834 -15.25 10.63 -20.32
N HIS A 835 -14.48 10.39 -19.26
CA HIS A 835 -14.03 11.41 -18.32
C HIS A 835 -12.61 11.10 -17.86
N ALA A 836 -11.82 12.14 -17.58
CA ALA A 836 -10.46 11.99 -17.10
C ALA A 836 -10.32 12.54 -15.68
N GLN A 837 -9.52 11.87 -14.86
CA GLN A 837 -9.08 12.40 -13.58
C GLN A 837 -8.18 13.64 -13.75
N GLY A 838 -8.06 14.42 -12.68
CA GLY A 838 -7.28 15.66 -12.63
C GLY A 838 -7.85 16.85 -13.43
N VAL A 839 -8.70 16.63 -14.43
CA VAL A 839 -9.17 17.70 -15.34
C VAL A 839 -10.25 18.59 -14.73
N LYS A 840 -10.51 19.72 -15.38
CA LYS A 840 -11.62 20.62 -15.06
C LYS A 840 -12.69 20.56 -16.14
N THR A 841 -13.96 20.50 -15.74
CA THR A 841 -15.13 20.57 -16.65
C THR A 841 -15.98 21.82 -16.36
N GLU A 842 -16.92 22.15 -17.25
CA GLU A 842 -17.89 23.24 -17.02
C GLU A 842 -18.92 22.87 -15.95
N TYR A 843 -19.32 21.60 -15.93
CA TYR A 843 -20.36 21.06 -15.05
C TYR A 843 -19.81 19.83 -14.31
N PRO A 844 -20.25 19.59 -13.07
CA PRO A 844 -19.84 18.43 -12.29
C PRO A 844 -20.34 17.11 -12.88
N LEU A 845 -21.55 17.11 -13.45
CA LEU A 845 -22.14 15.92 -14.06
C LEU A 845 -21.54 15.64 -15.44
N VAL A 846 -21.07 14.41 -15.63
CA VAL A 846 -20.61 13.90 -16.93
C VAL A 846 -21.80 13.41 -17.72
N THR A 847 -21.95 13.88 -18.96
CA THR A 847 -23.03 13.44 -19.85
C THR A 847 -22.77 12.03 -20.35
N GLU A 848 -23.79 11.17 -20.30
CA GLU A 848 -23.76 9.83 -20.91
C GLU A 848 -23.96 9.91 -22.42
N THR A 849 -23.24 9.09 -23.19
CA THR A 849 -23.42 9.01 -24.65
C THR A 849 -24.28 7.80 -25.00
N ASN A 850 -25.43 8.07 -25.62
CA ASN A 850 -26.34 7.02 -26.13
C ASN A 850 -25.72 6.18 -27.24
N LEU A 851 -26.28 5.00 -27.50
CA LEU A 851 -25.85 4.09 -28.56
C LEU A 851 -25.90 4.81 -29.91
N ASP A 852 -24.85 4.63 -30.73
CA ASP A 852 -24.65 5.29 -32.02
C ASP A 852 -24.63 6.83 -31.99
N ALA A 853 -24.71 7.45 -30.81
CA ALA A 853 -24.64 8.89 -30.65
C ALA A 853 -23.19 9.39 -30.62
N THR A 854 -23.04 10.69 -30.88
CA THR A 854 -21.76 11.39 -30.78
C THR A 854 -21.94 12.58 -29.87
N GLU A 855 -21.14 12.64 -28.81
CA GLU A 855 -21.14 13.72 -27.83
C GLU A 855 -19.77 14.41 -27.77
N GLU A 856 -19.76 15.65 -27.31
CA GLU A 856 -18.52 16.43 -27.19
C GLU A 856 -18.20 16.72 -25.73
N TYR A 857 -17.06 16.21 -25.28
CA TYR A 857 -16.53 16.46 -23.94
C TYR A 857 -15.46 17.52 -24.01
N ILE A 858 -15.52 18.47 -23.07
CA ILE A 858 -14.55 19.56 -22.95
C ILE A 858 -13.82 19.42 -21.62
N TRP A 859 -12.52 19.14 -21.70
CA TRP A 859 -11.63 19.16 -20.55
C TRP A 859 -10.76 20.41 -20.60
N LYS A 860 -10.84 21.21 -19.55
CA LYS A 860 -9.97 22.36 -19.31
C LYS A 860 -8.77 21.88 -18.50
N ILE A 861 -7.57 22.30 -18.87
CA ILE A 861 -6.32 21.90 -18.21
C ILE A 861 -5.71 23.12 -17.49
N PRO A 862 -6.28 23.55 -16.35
CA PRO A 862 -5.69 24.60 -15.51
C PRO A 862 -4.36 24.16 -14.90
N ALA A 863 -3.67 25.09 -14.23
CA ALA A 863 -2.44 24.77 -13.50
C ALA A 863 -2.61 23.62 -12.48
N ARG A 864 -3.80 23.53 -11.85
CA ARG A 864 -4.12 22.47 -10.91
C ARG A 864 -4.32 21.09 -11.55
N SER A 865 -4.46 20.99 -12.87
CA SER A 865 -4.55 19.69 -13.57
C SER A 865 -3.19 19.17 -14.02
N GLY A 866 -2.14 19.98 -13.89
CA GLY A 866 -0.79 19.62 -14.26
C GLY A 866 0.16 19.47 -13.06
N PRO A 867 1.43 19.15 -13.35
CA PRO A 867 2.46 18.91 -12.34
C PRO A 867 2.73 20.14 -11.48
N GLU A 868 3.00 19.91 -10.18
CA GLU A 868 3.61 20.90 -9.30
C GLU A 868 5.06 21.22 -9.73
N GLU A 869 5.65 22.27 -9.15
CA GLU A 869 7.00 22.74 -9.54
C GLU A 869 8.07 21.64 -9.46
N ARG A 870 7.97 20.79 -8.42
CA ARG A 870 8.91 19.70 -8.13
C ARG A 870 8.44 18.32 -8.59
N ASP A 871 7.28 18.22 -9.22
CA ASP A 871 6.83 17.00 -9.88
C ASP A 871 7.69 16.68 -11.12
N SER A 872 7.45 15.52 -11.73
CA SER A 872 7.96 15.22 -13.07
C SER A 872 7.46 16.25 -14.09
N THR A 873 8.11 16.37 -15.25
CA THR A 873 7.71 17.38 -16.27
C THR A 873 6.30 17.14 -16.79
N CYS A 874 5.89 15.88 -16.80
CA CYS A 874 4.55 15.42 -17.13
C CYS A 874 4.05 14.46 -16.05
N ILE A 875 2.75 14.44 -15.80
CA ILE A 875 2.06 13.50 -14.91
C ILE A 875 0.91 12.80 -15.64
N PRO A 876 0.60 11.53 -15.32
CA PRO A 876 -0.52 10.80 -15.91
C PRO A 876 -1.80 10.95 -15.08
N TRP A 877 -2.92 10.84 -15.77
CA TRP A 877 -4.26 10.68 -15.23
C TRP A 877 -4.96 9.55 -15.98
N ALA A 878 -5.78 8.76 -15.31
CA ALA A 878 -6.66 7.83 -16.00
C ALA A 878 -7.86 8.57 -16.63
N TYR A 879 -8.32 8.08 -17.77
CA TYR A 879 -9.65 8.39 -18.29
C TYR A 879 -10.46 7.13 -18.54
N TYR A 880 -11.72 7.16 -18.16
CA TYR A 880 -12.61 6.01 -18.09
C TYR A 880 -14.08 6.43 -18.27
N SER A 881 -14.98 5.46 -18.40
CA SER A 881 -16.43 5.71 -18.46
C SER A 881 -16.99 5.87 -17.06
N THR A 882 -17.98 6.75 -16.91
CA THR A 882 -18.61 7.10 -15.62
C THR A 882 -20.08 6.71 -15.55
N VAL A 883 -20.57 5.93 -16.51
CA VAL A 883 -21.97 5.46 -16.52
C VAL A 883 -22.12 4.40 -15.43
N ASP A 884 -21.28 3.36 -15.50
CA ASP A 884 -21.08 2.39 -14.44
C ASP A 884 -19.58 2.22 -14.25
N ARG A 885 -19.03 2.80 -13.17
CA ARG A 885 -17.58 2.89 -13.00
C ARG A 885 -16.91 1.52 -12.91
N VAL A 886 -17.59 0.57 -12.30
CA VAL A 886 -17.06 -0.77 -12.04
C VAL A 886 -17.18 -1.60 -13.31
N LYS A 887 -18.40 -1.75 -13.83
CA LYS A 887 -18.66 -2.64 -14.96
C LYS A 887 -18.03 -2.12 -16.25
N ASP A 888 -17.99 -0.79 -16.46
CA ASP A 888 -17.37 -0.22 -17.65
C ASP A 888 -15.84 -0.36 -17.64
N LEU A 889 -15.21 -0.25 -16.46
CA LEU A 889 -13.76 -0.45 -16.29
C LEU A 889 -13.39 -1.90 -16.62
N ASN A 890 -14.06 -2.87 -15.97
CA ASN A 890 -13.82 -4.29 -16.19
C ASN A 890 -14.18 -4.74 -17.62
N SER A 891 -15.16 -4.09 -18.26
CA SER A 891 -15.46 -4.28 -19.69
C SER A 891 -14.34 -3.79 -20.62
N GLY A 892 -13.42 -2.94 -20.17
CA GLY A 892 -12.20 -2.52 -20.89
C GLY A 892 -12.04 -1.02 -21.16
N LEU A 893 -12.91 -0.15 -20.63
CA LEU A 893 -12.91 1.29 -20.95
C LEU A 893 -11.99 2.11 -20.03
N ILE A 894 -10.71 2.09 -20.34
CA ILE A 894 -9.66 2.81 -19.60
C ILE A 894 -8.59 3.36 -20.57
N GLY A 895 -7.94 4.47 -20.23
CA GLY A 895 -6.78 4.98 -20.96
C GLY A 895 -6.04 6.07 -20.20
N THR A 896 -4.94 6.57 -20.77
CA THR A 896 -4.02 7.50 -20.10
C THR A 896 -4.03 8.90 -20.73
N LEU A 897 -4.30 9.92 -19.90
CA LEU A 897 -4.09 11.34 -20.20
C LEU A 897 -2.79 11.81 -19.54
N VAL A 898 -1.85 12.30 -20.34
CA VAL A 898 -0.59 12.88 -19.86
C VAL A 898 -0.67 14.40 -19.91
N VAL A 899 -0.49 15.05 -18.75
CA VAL A 899 -0.47 16.50 -18.63
C VAL A 899 0.94 16.98 -18.32
N CYS A 900 1.49 17.80 -19.21
CA CYS A 900 2.82 18.37 -19.10
C CYS A 900 2.80 19.85 -18.70
N ARG A 901 3.85 20.29 -18.02
CA ARG A 901 4.11 21.71 -17.84
C ARG A 901 4.35 22.37 -19.20
N LYS A 902 3.88 23.61 -19.36
CA LYS A 902 4.11 24.38 -20.59
C LYS A 902 5.60 24.70 -20.72
N GLU A 903 6.29 24.05 -21.64
CA GLU A 903 7.72 24.25 -21.83
C GLU A 903 8.07 25.70 -22.21
N VAL A 904 9.09 26.25 -21.56
CA VAL A 904 9.87 27.37 -22.08
C VAL A 904 11.02 26.74 -22.85
N PHE A 905 10.92 26.68 -24.18
CA PHE A 905 11.87 26.01 -25.08
C PHE A 905 13.35 26.17 -24.66
N PRO A 906 14.08 25.07 -24.36
CA PRO A 906 15.53 25.10 -24.32
C PRO A 906 16.11 25.03 -25.74
N LEU A 907 17.19 25.78 -25.98
CA LEU A 907 17.91 25.89 -27.26
C LEU A 907 18.80 24.66 -27.61
N ILE A 908 18.62 23.49 -26.98
CA ILE A 908 19.55 22.34 -27.09
C ILE A 908 18.81 21.05 -27.51
N PRO A 909 19.34 20.25 -28.46
CA PRO A 909 18.77 18.94 -28.79
C PRO A 909 18.82 18.01 -27.58
N HIS A 910 17.67 17.48 -27.17
CA HIS A 910 17.57 16.50 -26.10
C HIS A 910 17.70 15.06 -26.65
N PRO A 911 18.17 14.09 -25.84
CA PRO A 911 18.07 12.66 -26.17
C PRO A 911 16.61 12.27 -26.47
N LYS A 912 16.41 11.18 -27.24
CA LYS A 912 15.07 10.67 -27.56
C LYS A 912 14.35 10.35 -26.25
N LEU A 913 13.18 10.97 -26.03
CA LEU A 913 12.30 10.69 -24.89
C LEU A 913 11.27 9.64 -25.31
N LEU A 914 11.38 8.44 -24.76
CA LEU A 914 10.38 7.38 -24.91
C LEU A 914 9.36 7.45 -23.77
N GLN A 915 8.12 7.07 -24.07
CA GLN A 915 6.98 7.22 -23.18
C GLN A 915 6.13 5.95 -23.25
N PHE A 916 6.02 5.26 -22.12
CA PHE A 916 5.23 4.04 -22.00
C PHE A 916 4.17 4.23 -20.92
N ALA A 917 2.95 3.75 -21.14
CA ALA A 917 1.89 3.69 -20.14
C ALA A 917 1.60 2.24 -19.76
N LEU A 918 1.66 1.93 -18.47
CA LEU A 918 1.39 0.60 -17.92
C LEU A 918 0.27 0.70 -16.89
N LEU A 919 -0.83 0.04 -17.20
CA LEU A 919 -1.96 -0.21 -16.31
C LEU A 919 -1.77 -1.60 -15.72
N PHE A 920 -1.67 -1.67 -14.40
CA PHE A 920 -1.78 -2.89 -13.63
C PHE A 920 -3.22 -2.95 -13.12
N LEU A 921 -3.92 -4.03 -13.47
CA LEU A 921 -5.31 -4.27 -13.14
C LEU A 921 -5.62 -5.77 -13.29
N VAL A 922 -6.25 -6.35 -12.28
CA VAL A 922 -6.99 -7.61 -12.36
C VAL A 922 -8.33 -7.30 -13.03
N PHE A 923 -8.45 -7.67 -14.31
CA PHE A 923 -9.71 -7.50 -15.01
C PHE A 923 -10.68 -8.58 -14.54
N ASP A 924 -11.65 -8.19 -13.72
CA ASP A 924 -12.71 -9.07 -13.28
C ASP A 924 -13.79 -9.17 -14.37
N GLU A 925 -13.70 -10.20 -15.21
CA GLU A 925 -14.69 -10.41 -16.27
C GLU A 925 -16.06 -10.85 -15.73
N ASN A 926 -16.17 -11.21 -14.45
CA ASN A 926 -17.46 -11.47 -13.80
C ASN A 926 -18.27 -10.16 -13.68
N GLU A 927 -17.59 -9.03 -13.52
CA GLU A 927 -18.19 -7.70 -13.50
C GLU A 927 -18.41 -7.08 -14.89
N SER A 928 -17.94 -7.75 -15.94
CA SER A 928 -18.08 -7.29 -17.32
C SER A 928 -19.53 -7.31 -17.79
N TRP A 929 -19.94 -6.27 -18.51
CA TRP A 929 -21.24 -6.22 -19.20
C TRP A 929 -21.44 -7.36 -20.22
N TYR A 930 -20.33 -8.00 -20.62
CA TYR A 930 -20.27 -9.00 -21.68
C TYR A 930 -20.15 -10.44 -21.13
N LEU A 931 -20.18 -10.66 -19.82
CA LEU A 931 -20.05 -12.00 -19.21
C LEU A 931 -21.01 -13.02 -19.86
N ASP A 932 -22.31 -12.68 -19.93
CA ASP A 932 -23.33 -13.57 -20.52
C ASP A 932 -23.11 -13.87 -22.00
N GLU A 933 -22.54 -12.92 -22.74
CA GLU A 933 -22.19 -13.12 -24.15
C GLU A 933 -20.95 -14.00 -24.25
N ASN A 934 -19.95 -13.78 -23.39
CA ASN A 934 -18.71 -14.54 -23.34
C ASN A 934 -18.93 -16.00 -22.97
N ILE A 935 -19.79 -16.27 -21.97
CA ILE A 935 -20.22 -17.64 -21.62
C ILE A 935 -20.80 -18.35 -22.85
N LYS A 936 -21.68 -17.68 -23.61
CA LYS A 936 -22.32 -18.28 -24.80
C LYS A 936 -21.37 -18.45 -25.99
N LEU A 937 -20.43 -17.53 -26.16
CA LEU A 937 -19.50 -17.52 -27.29
C LEU A 937 -18.33 -18.48 -27.09
N TYR A 938 -17.82 -18.56 -25.87
CA TYR A 938 -16.54 -19.17 -25.59
C TYR A 938 -16.63 -20.42 -24.71
N SER A 939 -17.52 -20.54 -23.73
CA SER A 939 -17.61 -21.78 -22.92
C SER A 939 -18.03 -22.97 -23.78
N THR A 940 -17.45 -24.15 -23.53
CA THR A 940 -17.77 -25.38 -24.29
C THR A 940 -19.20 -25.84 -24.03
N ASN A 941 -19.64 -25.82 -22.77
CA ASN A 941 -21.01 -26.11 -22.35
C ASN A 941 -21.62 -24.94 -21.57
N PRO A 942 -22.17 -23.90 -22.24
CA PRO A 942 -22.71 -22.72 -21.56
C PRO A 942 -23.85 -23.00 -20.57
N GLY A 943 -24.54 -24.14 -20.72
CA GLY A 943 -25.64 -24.53 -19.85
C GLY A 943 -25.21 -25.07 -18.47
N ASP A 944 -23.94 -25.43 -18.33
CA ASP A 944 -23.36 -25.99 -17.10
C ASP A 944 -22.67 -24.92 -16.24
N VAL A 945 -22.61 -23.68 -16.72
CA VAL A 945 -21.95 -22.57 -16.02
C VAL A 945 -22.82 -22.10 -14.86
N ASN A 946 -22.28 -22.23 -13.65
CA ASN A 946 -22.76 -21.53 -12.46
C ASN A 946 -21.87 -20.29 -12.24
N LYS A 947 -22.47 -19.10 -12.11
CA LYS A 947 -21.72 -17.85 -11.91
C LYS A 947 -21.26 -17.65 -10.47
N GLU A 948 -21.90 -18.36 -9.54
CA GLU A 948 -21.57 -18.34 -8.11
C GLU A 948 -20.52 -19.41 -7.75
N ASP A 949 -20.00 -20.13 -8.74
CA ASP A 949 -18.95 -21.15 -8.54
C ASP A 949 -17.60 -20.44 -8.45
N GLU A 950 -16.88 -20.63 -7.35
CA GLU A 950 -15.61 -19.94 -7.08
C GLU A 950 -14.55 -20.21 -8.14
N ASP A 951 -14.42 -21.46 -8.63
CA ASP A 951 -13.49 -21.76 -9.73
C ASP A 951 -13.84 -20.96 -10.99
N PHE A 952 -15.12 -20.79 -11.28
CA PHE A 952 -15.56 -20.01 -12.44
C PHE A 952 -15.27 -18.52 -12.25
N ILE A 953 -15.55 -17.98 -11.06
CA ILE A 953 -15.22 -16.60 -10.70
C ILE A 953 -13.72 -16.37 -10.86
N GLU A 954 -12.89 -17.24 -10.30
CA GLU A 954 -11.44 -17.15 -10.33
C GLU A 954 -10.90 -17.28 -11.75
N SER A 955 -11.46 -18.18 -12.57
CA SER A 955 -11.08 -18.33 -13.98
C SER A 955 -11.26 -17.05 -14.82
N ASN A 956 -12.07 -16.11 -14.34
CA ASN A 956 -12.40 -14.85 -15.01
C ASN A 956 -11.69 -13.62 -14.41
N LYS A 957 -10.85 -13.79 -13.38
CA LYS A 957 -9.99 -12.74 -12.85
C LYS A 957 -8.67 -12.69 -13.61
N MET A 958 -8.57 -11.77 -14.58
CA MET A 958 -7.43 -11.71 -15.49
C MET A 958 -6.37 -10.71 -14.99
N HIS A 959 -5.37 -11.23 -14.25
CA HIS A 959 -4.26 -10.51 -13.63
C HIS A 959 -3.26 -9.95 -14.66
N ALA A 960 -3.54 -8.76 -15.22
CA ALA A 960 -2.90 -8.33 -16.45
C ALA A 960 -2.13 -7.00 -16.35
N ILE A 961 -1.12 -6.86 -17.23
CA ILE A 961 -0.51 -5.56 -17.56
C ILE A 961 -1.05 -5.12 -18.92
N ASN A 962 -1.75 -3.99 -18.97
CA ASN A 962 -2.44 -3.50 -20.19
C ASN A 962 -3.37 -4.53 -20.85
N GLY A 963 -3.97 -5.42 -20.05
CA GLY A 963 -4.85 -6.49 -20.52
C GLY A 963 -4.11 -7.65 -21.19
N LYS A 964 -2.82 -7.86 -20.90
CA LYS A 964 -2.03 -9.01 -21.36
C LYS A 964 -1.37 -9.73 -20.18
N VAL A 965 -1.25 -11.04 -20.30
CA VAL A 965 -0.64 -11.93 -19.29
C VAL A 965 0.52 -12.75 -19.89
N PHE A 966 1.41 -13.24 -19.04
CA PHE A 966 2.51 -14.16 -19.36
C PHE A 966 3.34 -13.75 -20.59
N GLY A 967 3.92 -12.55 -20.58
CA GLY A 967 4.82 -12.10 -21.66
C GLY A 967 4.14 -11.68 -22.96
N ASN A 968 2.81 -11.68 -23.04
CA ASN A 968 2.07 -11.28 -24.24
C ASN A 968 1.94 -9.75 -24.41
N LEU A 969 2.50 -8.94 -23.49
CA LEU A 969 2.62 -7.49 -23.66
C LEU A 969 3.89 -7.14 -24.44
N HIS A 970 3.74 -6.66 -25.66
CA HIS A 970 4.84 -6.32 -26.57
C HIS A 970 5.02 -4.79 -26.72
N GLY A 971 5.97 -4.35 -27.54
CA GLY A 971 6.20 -2.92 -27.82
C GLY A 971 7.07 -2.18 -26.79
N LEU A 972 7.56 -2.85 -25.75
CA LEU A 972 8.44 -2.27 -24.72
C LEU A 972 9.92 -2.34 -25.12
N THR A 973 10.29 -1.70 -26.22
CA THR A 973 11.66 -1.69 -26.76
C THR A 973 12.30 -0.31 -26.67
N MET A 974 13.53 -0.25 -26.18
CA MET A 974 14.32 0.99 -26.00
C MET A 974 15.80 0.73 -26.29
N HIS A 975 16.63 1.76 -26.36
CA HIS A 975 18.07 1.65 -26.57
C HIS A 975 18.86 2.14 -25.36
N VAL A 976 20.09 1.63 -25.22
CA VAL A 976 21.05 2.14 -24.24
C VAL A 976 21.24 3.66 -24.43
N GLY A 977 21.00 4.42 -23.37
CA GLY A 977 21.15 5.87 -23.35
C GLY A 977 19.87 6.66 -23.67
N ASP A 978 18.76 5.99 -23.99
CA ASP A 978 17.45 6.64 -24.08
C ASP A 978 17.04 7.22 -22.71
N LYS A 979 16.18 8.24 -22.73
CA LYS A 979 15.41 8.65 -21.55
C LYS A 979 14.01 8.08 -21.67
N VAL A 980 13.55 7.36 -20.65
CA VAL A 980 12.24 6.69 -20.68
C VAL A 980 11.39 7.21 -19.53
N ASN A 981 10.18 7.67 -19.85
CA ASN A 981 9.13 7.91 -18.87
C ASN A 981 8.16 6.73 -18.88
N TRP A 982 7.97 6.12 -17.72
CA TRP A 982 6.94 5.11 -17.50
C TRP A 982 5.80 5.76 -16.70
N TYR A 983 4.61 5.80 -17.30
CA TYR A 983 3.37 6.21 -16.66
C TYR A 983 2.72 4.96 -16.07
N LEU A 984 2.81 4.80 -14.76
CA LEU A 984 2.26 3.66 -14.03
C LEU A 984 0.87 4.02 -13.51
N LEU A 985 -0.09 3.14 -13.71
CA LEU A 985 -1.48 3.28 -13.27
C LEU A 985 -1.92 2.02 -12.52
N GLY A 986 -2.51 2.21 -11.33
CA GLY A 986 -3.26 1.20 -10.59
C GLY A 986 -4.74 1.58 -10.51
N MET A 987 -5.63 0.64 -10.76
CA MET A 987 -7.10 0.73 -10.71
C MET A 987 -7.62 -0.65 -10.28
N GLY A 988 -8.88 -0.74 -9.82
CA GLY A 988 -9.53 -2.03 -9.58
C GLY A 988 -10.11 -2.17 -8.18
N ASN A 989 -9.90 -3.32 -7.56
CA ASN A 989 -10.51 -3.75 -6.31
C ASN A 989 -9.49 -3.89 -5.16
N GLU A 990 -9.88 -4.53 -4.05
CA GLU A 990 -9.05 -4.75 -2.86
C GLU A 990 -7.81 -5.60 -3.18
N VAL A 991 -7.94 -6.56 -4.10
CA VAL A 991 -6.80 -7.35 -4.61
C VAL A 991 -5.84 -6.53 -5.48
N ASP A 992 -6.26 -5.38 -6.03
CA ASP A 992 -5.46 -4.56 -6.94
C ASP A 992 -4.41 -3.67 -6.22
N MET A 993 -3.65 -4.29 -5.31
CA MET A 993 -2.34 -3.78 -4.91
C MET A 993 -1.26 -4.36 -5.82
N HIS A 994 -0.48 -3.51 -6.47
CA HIS A 994 0.56 -3.97 -7.37
C HIS A 994 1.89 -3.32 -7.03
N THR A 995 2.95 -4.09 -7.10
CA THR A 995 4.31 -3.61 -6.83
C THR A 995 5.17 -3.83 -8.05
N ALA A 996 5.18 -2.82 -8.94
CA ALA A 996 5.78 -2.92 -10.26
C ALA A 996 7.31 -2.94 -10.16
N HIS A 997 7.92 -4.11 -10.41
CA HIS A 997 9.36 -4.33 -10.38
C HIS A 997 9.97 -4.35 -11.79
N PHE A 998 11.12 -3.70 -11.94
CA PHE A 998 11.92 -3.70 -13.17
C PHE A 998 13.26 -4.39 -12.92
N HIS A 999 13.50 -5.53 -13.57
CA HIS A 999 14.80 -6.20 -13.52
C HIS A 999 15.88 -5.36 -14.22
N GLY A 1000 17.12 -5.42 -13.74
CA GLY A 1000 18.31 -4.83 -14.37
C GLY A 1000 18.44 -3.31 -14.27
N HIS A 1001 17.36 -2.55 -14.00
CA HIS A 1001 17.39 -1.09 -14.00
C HIS A 1001 16.53 -0.50 -12.87
N SER A 1002 17.12 0.42 -12.11
CA SER A 1002 16.37 1.29 -11.20
C SER A 1002 15.85 2.55 -11.93
N PHE A 1003 14.79 3.15 -11.39
CA PHE A 1003 14.20 4.40 -11.85
C PHE A 1003 14.23 5.47 -10.75
N ILE A 1004 13.99 6.72 -11.15
CA ILE A 1004 13.70 7.80 -10.20
C ILE A 1004 12.23 8.20 -10.25
N TYR A 1005 11.72 8.68 -9.13
CA TYR A 1005 10.39 9.28 -9.02
C TYR A 1005 10.46 10.49 -8.10
N LYS A 1006 9.42 11.33 -8.13
CA LYS A 1006 9.42 12.63 -7.42
C LYS A 1006 8.27 12.76 -6.43
N TYR A 1007 8.63 13.16 -5.20
CA TYR A 1007 7.73 13.54 -4.11
C TYR A 1007 8.33 14.74 -3.37
N ASN A 1008 8.17 15.96 -3.87
CA ASN A 1008 8.89 17.17 -3.40
C ASN A 1008 10.44 17.13 -3.56
N ARG A 1009 11.04 15.93 -3.64
CA ARG A 1009 12.44 15.61 -3.92
C ARG A 1009 12.52 14.41 -4.87
N THR A 1010 13.72 14.09 -5.34
CA THR A 1010 13.98 12.93 -6.21
C THR A 1010 14.40 11.73 -5.37
N PHE A 1011 13.71 10.61 -5.53
CA PHE A 1011 13.98 9.34 -4.83
C PHE A 1011 14.31 8.23 -5.82
N ARG A 1012 15.02 7.20 -5.37
CA ARG A 1012 15.43 6.04 -6.17
C ARG A 1012 14.68 4.77 -5.76
N GLY A 1013 14.09 4.09 -6.74
CA GLY A 1013 13.46 2.78 -6.56
C GLY A 1013 13.68 1.87 -7.77
N ASP A 1014 13.38 0.60 -7.59
CA ASP A 1014 13.21 -0.40 -8.66
C ASP A 1014 11.90 -1.19 -8.51
N VAL A 1015 11.14 -0.90 -7.46
CA VAL A 1015 9.76 -1.34 -7.20
C VAL A 1015 8.93 -0.10 -6.91
N TYR A 1016 7.73 0.00 -7.48
CA TYR A 1016 6.78 1.08 -7.18
C TYR A 1016 5.42 0.53 -6.80
N ASP A 1017 4.88 0.98 -5.67
CA ASP A 1017 3.58 0.54 -5.16
C ASP A 1017 2.44 1.28 -5.86
N LEU A 1018 1.46 0.52 -6.37
CA LEU A 1018 0.29 0.96 -7.11
C LEU A 1018 -0.97 0.39 -6.43
N PHE A 1019 -1.97 1.24 -6.26
CA PHE A 1019 -3.28 0.93 -5.68
C PHE A 1019 -4.36 1.58 -6.54
N PRO A 1020 -5.65 1.27 -6.35
CA PRO A 1020 -6.73 1.93 -7.09
C PRO A 1020 -6.66 3.47 -7.01
N GLY A 1021 -6.41 4.12 -8.14
CA GLY A 1021 -6.23 5.58 -8.25
C GLY A 1021 -4.79 6.09 -8.14
N THR A 1022 -3.80 5.19 -8.10
CA THR A 1022 -2.39 5.57 -8.10
C THR A 1022 -1.90 5.81 -9.51
N PHE A 1023 -1.54 7.06 -9.82
CA PHE A 1023 -0.91 7.42 -11.09
C PHE A 1023 0.44 8.07 -10.84
N GLN A 1024 1.50 7.51 -11.42
CA GLN A 1024 2.85 8.02 -11.22
C GLN A 1024 3.67 8.02 -12.50
N THR A 1025 4.54 9.03 -12.64
CA THR A 1025 5.63 8.98 -13.63
C THR A 1025 6.92 8.55 -12.95
N VAL A 1026 7.55 7.48 -13.46
CA VAL A 1026 8.93 7.13 -13.10
C VAL A 1026 9.85 7.33 -14.32
N GLU A 1027 11.06 7.83 -14.08
CA GLU A 1027 12.05 8.14 -15.13
C GLU A 1027 13.20 7.13 -15.06
N MET A 1028 13.55 6.52 -16.20
CA MET A 1028 14.58 5.49 -16.32
C MET A 1028 15.60 5.85 -17.42
N TRP A 1029 16.86 5.45 -17.21
CA TRP A 1029 17.95 5.55 -18.19
C TRP A 1029 18.54 4.16 -18.44
N PRO A 1030 18.11 3.45 -19.49
CA PRO A 1030 18.60 2.12 -19.79
C PRO A 1030 20.10 2.12 -20.09
N LYS A 1031 20.85 1.20 -19.48
CA LYS A 1031 22.31 1.11 -19.64
C LYS A 1031 22.79 -0.25 -20.12
N TYR A 1032 22.11 -1.32 -19.74
CA TYR A 1032 22.54 -2.69 -20.03
C TYR A 1032 21.63 -3.31 -21.07
N PRO A 1033 22.18 -3.75 -22.22
CA PRO A 1033 21.37 -4.41 -23.23
C PRO A 1033 20.93 -5.79 -22.74
N GLY A 1034 19.71 -6.18 -23.11
CA GLY A 1034 19.11 -7.44 -22.69
C GLY A 1034 17.59 -7.38 -22.74
N THR A 1035 16.97 -8.54 -22.61
CA THR A 1035 15.53 -8.68 -22.34
C THR A 1035 15.37 -8.91 -20.84
N TRP A 1036 14.63 -8.01 -20.19
CA TRP A 1036 14.52 -7.91 -18.74
C TRP A 1036 13.07 -8.11 -18.32
N LEU A 1037 12.84 -8.81 -17.21
CA LEU A 1037 11.52 -9.03 -16.65
C LEU A 1037 10.94 -7.72 -16.06
N LEU A 1038 9.63 -7.56 -16.22
CA LEU A 1038 8.80 -6.54 -15.62
C LEU A 1038 7.56 -7.23 -15.07
N HIS A 1039 7.35 -7.19 -13.77
CA HIS A 1039 6.23 -7.91 -13.14
C HIS A 1039 5.72 -7.19 -11.90
N CYS A 1040 4.53 -7.58 -11.46
CA CYS A 1040 4.04 -7.29 -10.11
C CYS A 1040 4.74 -8.20 -9.11
N HIS A 1041 5.14 -7.71 -7.94
CA HIS A 1041 5.85 -8.53 -6.94
C HIS A 1041 4.93 -9.21 -5.91
N VAL A 1042 3.61 -9.10 -6.08
CA VAL A 1042 2.61 -9.84 -5.29
C VAL A 1042 2.55 -11.29 -5.80
N THR A 1043 2.61 -12.25 -4.88
CA THR A 1043 2.72 -13.69 -5.21
C THR A 1043 1.65 -14.18 -6.18
N ASP A 1044 0.39 -13.95 -5.85
CA ASP A 1044 -0.73 -14.42 -6.67
C ASP A 1044 -0.67 -13.81 -8.08
N HIS A 1045 -0.47 -12.49 -8.14
CA HIS A 1045 -0.36 -11.76 -9.40
C HIS A 1045 0.75 -12.30 -10.32
N ILE A 1046 1.88 -12.77 -9.79
CA ILE A 1046 2.94 -13.41 -10.59
C ILE A 1046 2.44 -14.75 -11.16
N HIS A 1047 1.90 -15.62 -10.29
CA HIS A 1047 1.41 -16.94 -10.69
C HIS A 1047 0.22 -16.86 -11.66
N ALA A 1048 -0.61 -15.83 -11.55
CA ALA A 1048 -1.71 -15.55 -12.45
C ALA A 1048 -1.30 -14.81 -13.75
N GLY A 1049 -0.03 -14.42 -13.88
CA GLY A 1049 0.57 -14.00 -15.15
C GLY A 1049 0.73 -12.49 -15.34
N MET A 1050 0.70 -11.69 -14.28
CA MET A 1050 0.98 -10.25 -14.30
C MET A 1050 2.48 -9.95 -14.47
N GLU A 1051 3.05 -10.48 -15.55
CA GLU A 1051 4.45 -10.37 -15.92
C GLU A 1051 4.64 -10.23 -17.43
N THR A 1052 5.66 -9.47 -17.81
CA THR A 1052 6.12 -9.32 -19.19
C THR A 1052 7.60 -9.00 -19.25
N THR A 1053 8.13 -8.74 -20.43
CA THR A 1053 9.52 -8.31 -20.62
C THR A 1053 9.59 -6.95 -21.31
N TYR A 1054 10.65 -6.20 -21.01
CA TYR A 1054 11.07 -5.05 -21.81
C TYR A 1054 12.48 -5.32 -22.35
N THR A 1055 12.77 -4.78 -23.54
CA THR A 1055 14.03 -5.04 -24.24
C THR A 1055 14.84 -3.77 -24.41
N VAL A 1056 16.08 -3.80 -23.92
CA VAL A 1056 17.07 -2.74 -24.10
C VAL A 1056 18.05 -3.19 -25.18
N LEU A 1057 18.06 -2.49 -26.31
CA LEU A 1057 18.96 -2.76 -27.43
C LEU A 1057 20.27 -1.97 -27.27
N PRO A 1058 21.40 -2.51 -27.77
CA PRO A 1058 22.63 -1.73 -27.91
C PRO A 1058 22.40 -0.49 -28.81
N ASN A 1059 23.11 0.61 -28.52
CA ASN A 1059 23.08 1.83 -29.32
C ASN A 1059 23.93 1.73 -30.59
#